data_AF-A0A1S3U658-F1
#
_entry.id   AF-A0A1S3U658-F1
#
_cell.length_a   1.000
_cell.length_b   1.000
_cell.length_c   1.000
_cell.angle_alpha   90.00
_cell.angle_beta   90.00
_cell.angle_gamma   90.00
#
_symmetry.space_group_name_H-M   'P 1'
#
loop_
_entity.id
_entity.type
_entity.pdbx_description
1 polymer ?
#
loop_
_entity_poly.entity_id
_entity_poly.type
_entity_poly.pdbx_seq_one_letter_code
_entity_poly.pdbx_strand_id
1 'polypeptide(L)'
;MDLESRKCWDTSKKDSWKTVMLLAYQSLGVVYGDLSISPLYVFTSTFAEDIEHSETNEEIFGTLSFVFWTLTLVPLFKYVFVVLRADDNGEGGTFALYSLICRHAKVSLLPNRQHADEALSTYKMEEPPEKDTSRVKMVLEKYKGLHTALLIVVLLGTCMVIGDGLLTPAMSVFSAVSGLELSMTKKHHQYAVIPITCFILVCLFALQHYGTHRVGFLFAPIVLAWLLCISTLGLYNIFKWNPHVYKALSPYYMFKFLKKTRISGWMSLGGILLCITGSEATFADLGHFSYMAIQTAFTFLVYPALILGYMGQAAYLSHHHDSDLQISFFVSVPESVRWPVLILAILASVVGSQAIISGTFSIINQSQSLGCFPRVKVVHTSDKIHGQVYIPEINWLLMILCIAVAIGFRDIKHMGNASGLAVMTVMLVTTCLTSLVIVVCWHKPPIVALCFLLFFGSIELLYFSASLTKFCEGAWLPILLALFLMIIMFLWHYATIRKYEYDLHNKVSLDWLLALGPSLGIARVPGIGLVFTDLTAGIPANFSRFVTNLPAYHRILVFVCVKSVPVPHVPAAERYLVGRVGPSAHRSYRCIVRYGYRDVHQDVDSFESELVARLADFIQYDWYRSRRSSMSVEDDVSNSNESSSHRLTVIGTTGFSIQPGYESGGESVQQASVSVGFPTVQSVSDVIEMEPTVSERRVRFAIDYEPESDARSEVGLQMQEELEDLYAAQEAGIAFILGHSHVRAKQGSSVLKKLALNYGYNFLRRNCRGPDVALKVPPVSLLEVGMVYIV
;
A
#
# COMPACT_ATOMS: atom_id res chain seq x y z
N MET A 1 -35.00 4.33 4.77
CA MET A 1 -35.38 5.09 5.97
C MET A 1 -34.18 5.93 6.36
N ASP A 2 -34.20 7.23 6.07
CA ASP A 2 -33.08 8.17 6.31
C ASP A 2 -33.65 9.52 6.79
N LEU A 3 -34.04 9.59 8.06
CA LEU A 3 -34.47 10.84 8.71
C LEU A 3 -33.71 11.13 10.01
N GLU A 4 -32.79 10.25 10.43
CA GLU A 4 -31.93 10.48 11.61
C GLU A 4 -30.59 11.14 11.28
N SER A 5 -30.15 11.18 10.02
CA SER A 5 -28.83 11.72 9.66
C SER A 5 -28.70 13.24 9.86
N ARG A 6 -29.82 13.98 9.89
CA ARG A 6 -29.81 15.45 9.99
C ARG A 6 -29.74 15.96 11.44
N LYS A 7 -30.12 15.15 12.44
CA LYS A 7 -29.92 15.48 13.87
C LYS A 7 -28.55 15.04 14.41
N CYS A 8 -27.80 14.22 13.67
CA CYS A 8 -26.48 13.75 14.06
C CYS A 8 -25.37 14.82 13.92
N TRP A 9 -25.59 15.90 13.16
CA TRP A 9 -24.51 16.86 12.86
C TRP A 9 -24.14 17.77 14.04
N ASP A 10 -25.05 18.01 14.99
CA ASP A 10 -24.74 18.82 16.18
C ASP A 10 -24.21 17.98 17.37
N THR A 11 -24.49 16.69 17.42
CA THR A 11 -23.87 15.75 18.38
C THR A 11 -22.54 15.17 17.88
N SER A 12 -22.35 15.05 16.56
CA SER A 12 -21.15 14.52 15.91
C SER A 12 -19.88 15.34 16.21
N LYS A 13 -19.95 16.66 16.36
CA LYS A 13 -18.75 17.49 16.65
C LYS A 13 -18.11 17.21 18.02
N LYS A 14 -18.90 16.88 19.05
CA LYS A 14 -18.37 16.55 20.39
C LYS A 14 -17.81 15.13 20.47
N ASP A 15 -18.43 14.18 19.78
CA ASP A 15 -17.93 12.81 19.67
C ASP A 15 -16.73 12.70 18.72
N SER A 16 -16.64 13.59 17.71
CA SER A 16 -15.50 13.72 16.82
C SER A 16 -14.22 14.10 17.57
N TRP A 17 -14.23 15.09 18.46
CA TRP A 17 -13.00 15.51 19.16
C TRP A 17 -12.48 14.44 20.13
N LYS A 18 -13.37 13.77 20.87
CA LYS A 18 -12.98 12.63 21.73
C LYS A 18 -12.40 11.48 20.91
N THR A 19 -12.98 11.21 19.75
CA THR A 19 -12.49 10.16 18.83
C THR A 19 -11.12 10.53 18.25
N VAL A 20 -10.93 11.79 17.84
CA VAL A 20 -9.63 12.30 17.37
C VAL A 20 -8.58 12.24 18.48
N MET A 21 -8.91 12.58 19.72
CA MET A 21 -7.99 12.48 20.86
C MET A 21 -7.64 11.03 21.20
N LEU A 22 -8.60 10.11 21.16
CA LEU A 22 -8.36 8.69 21.38
C LEU A 22 -7.46 8.11 20.27
N LEU A 23 -7.72 8.49 19.02
CA LEU A 23 -6.95 8.06 17.87
C LEU A 23 -5.54 8.68 17.88
N ALA A 24 -5.41 9.92 18.34
CA ALA A 24 -4.12 10.58 18.56
C ALA A 24 -3.31 9.85 19.63
N TYR A 25 -3.94 9.45 20.75
CA TYR A 25 -3.30 8.65 21.78
C TYR A 25 -2.84 7.28 21.25
N GLN A 26 -3.70 6.58 20.49
CA GLN A 26 -3.34 5.29 19.88
C GLN A 26 -2.20 5.42 18.87
N SER A 27 -2.15 6.52 18.11
CA SER A 27 -1.07 6.77 17.14
C SER A 27 0.31 6.85 17.79
N LEU A 28 0.42 7.20 19.08
CA LEU A 28 1.69 7.22 19.81
C LEU A 28 2.39 5.85 19.81
N GLY A 29 1.63 4.78 20.04
CA GLY A 29 2.18 3.43 20.17
C GLY A 29 2.55 2.80 18.83
N VAL A 30 1.92 3.24 17.73
CA VAL A 30 2.09 2.61 16.41
C VAL A 30 2.96 3.45 15.49
N VAL A 31 2.79 4.76 15.50
CA VAL A 31 3.39 5.66 14.49
C VAL A 31 4.69 6.29 14.98
N TYR A 32 4.72 6.73 16.24
CA TYR A 32 5.83 7.56 16.74
C TYR A 32 6.90 6.78 17.50
N GLY A 33 6.76 5.46 17.62
CA GLY A 33 7.74 4.63 18.32
C GLY A 33 9.15 4.85 17.79
N ASP A 34 9.35 4.71 16.47
CA ASP A 34 10.67 4.84 15.84
C ASP A 34 11.30 6.23 16.04
N LEU A 35 10.57 7.29 15.65
CA LEU A 35 11.02 8.68 15.79
C LEU A 35 11.30 9.08 17.25
N SER A 36 10.62 8.46 18.21
CA SER A 36 10.82 8.74 19.64
C SER A 36 12.11 8.14 20.20
N ILE A 37 12.70 7.13 19.54
CA ILE A 37 13.90 6.42 20.01
C ILE A 37 15.19 7.07 19.50
N SER A 38 15.13 7.87 18.43
CA SER A 38 16.28 8.58 17.85
C SER A 38 17.22 9.29 18.83
N PRO A 39 16.74 9.91 19.94
CA PRO A 39 17.62 10.50 20.94
C PRO A 39 18.63 9.53 21.58
N LEU A 40 18.43 8.21 21.49
CA LEU A 40 19.37 7.21 22.01
C LEU A 40 20.68 7.16 21.21
N TYR A 41 20.65 7.48 19.92
CA TYR A 41 21.77 7.22 19.01
C TYR A 41 22.24 8.43 18.20
N VAL A 42 21.46 9.51 18.09
CA VAL A 42 21.81 10.69 17.26
C VAL A 42 23.10 11.34 17.73
N PHE A 43 23.21 11.72 19.00
CA PHE A 43 24.41 12.41 19.51
C PHE A 43 25.64 11.50 19.50
N THR A 44 25.47 10.23 19.84
CA THR A 44 26.52 9.21 19.78
C THR A 44 27.03 9.02 18.35
N SER A 45 26.15 8.97 17.35
CA SER A 45 26.53 8.84 15.94
C SER A 45 27.14 10.13 15.36
N THR A 46 26.66 11.30 15.82
CA THR A 46 27.11 12.62 15.33
C THR A 46 28.54 12.94 15.78
N PHE A 47 28.89 12.59 17.02
CA PHE A 47 30.21 12.82 17.61
C PHE A 47 31.12 11.58 17.62
N ALA A 48 30.80 10.56 16.81
CA ALA A 48 31.63 9.37 16.66
C ALA A 48 32.89 9.59 15.79
N GLU A 49 32.99 10.73 15.12
CA GLU A 49 34.20 11.17 14.44
C GLU A 49 34.90 12.20 15.33
N ASP A 50 36.24 12.19 15.34
CA ASP A 50 37.11 13.03 16.18
C ASP A 50 36.93 14.54 15.89
N ILE A 51 35.75 15.08 16.21
CA ILE A 51 35.49 16.50 16.28
C ILE A 51 36.19 16.95 17.56
N GLU A 52 37.32 17.63 17.42
CA GLU A 52 38.04 18.23 18.53
C GLU A 52 37.11 19.21 19.25
N HIS A 53 36.75 18.86 20.49
CA HIS A 53 35.87 19.68 21.31
C HIS A 53 36.62 20.95 21.72
N SER A 54 36.07 22.09 21.33
CA SER A 54 36.59 23.37 21.78
C SER A 54 35.93 23.78 23.09
N GLU A 55 36.69 24.39 24.01
CA GLU A 55 36.20 24.97 25.28
C GLU A 55 34.98 25.90 25.11
N THR A 56 34.75 26.41 23.89
CA THR A 56 33.65 27.30 23.54
C THR A 56 32.29 26.61 23.31
N ASN A 57 32.20 25.26 23.37
CA ASN A 57 30.98 24.47 23.18
C ASN A 57 30.22 24.71 21.86
N GLU A 58 30.89 25.33 20.88
CA GLU A 58 30.26 25.76 19.64
C GLU A 58 29.79 24.58 18.79
N GLU A 59 30.46 23.42 18.87
CA GLU A 59 30.04 22.24 18.12
C GLU A 59 28.72 21.66 18.65
N ILE A 60 28.55 21.56 19.96
CA ILE A 60 27.35 21.03 20.61
C ILE A 60 26.14 21.91 20.31
N PHE A 61 26.31 23.24 20.40
CA PHE A 61 25.25 24.19 20.05
C PHE A 61 24.93 24.14 18.55
N GLY A 62 25.94 23.94 17.71
CA GLY A 62 25.78 23.72 16.27
C GLY A 62 24.94 22.50 15.94
N THR A 63 25.32 21.34 16.49
CA THR A 63 24.60 20.07 16.33
C THR A 63 23.16 20.18 16.80
N LEU A 64 22.91 20.76 17.99
CA LEU A 64 21.55 20.97 18.49
C LEU A 64 20.73 21.88 17.56
N SER A 65 21.35 22.92 17.00
CA SER A 65 20.70 23.80 16.03
C SER A 65 20.26 23.04 14.78
N PHE A 66 21.15 22.20 14.23
CA PHE A 66 20.83 21.34 13.10
C PHE A 66 19.69 20.36 13.43
N VAL A 67 19.72 19.68 14.58
CA VAL A 67 18.66 18.76 15.01
C VAL A 67 17.31 19.50 15.11
N PHE A 68 17.29 20.68 15.75
CA PHE A 68 16.08 21.49 15.88
C PHE A 68 15.48 21.88 14.52
N TRP A 69 16.28 22.45 13.62
CA TRP A 69 15.80 22.89 12.31
C TRP A 69 15.43 21.71 11.41
N THR A 70 16.13 20.58 11.53
CA THR A 70 15.82 19.38 10.73
C THR A 70 14.50 18.77 11.18
N LEU A 71 14.25 18.62 12.48
CA LEU A 71 12.98 18.17 13.03
C LEU A 71 11.81 19.11 12.68
N THR A 72 12.09 20.41 12.68
CA THR A 72 11.09 21.45 12.37
C THR A 72 10.77 21.47 10.88
N LEU A 73 11.77 21.41 10.00
CA LEU A 73 11.53 21.51 8.55
C LEU A 73 11.00 20.20 7.96
N VAL A 74 11.55 19.05 8.37
CA VAL A 74 11.24 17.77 7.75
C VAL A 74 9.99 17.12 8.40
N PRO A 75 10.02 16.55 9.62
CA PRO A 75 8.81 15.96 10.19
C PRO A 75 7.65 16.94 10.40
N LEU A 76 7.89 18.13 10.97
CA LEU A 76 6.80 19.08 11.27
C LEU A 76 6.25 19.74 9.99
N PHE A 77 7.07 20.52 9.27
CA PHE A 77 6.58 21.27 8.11
C PHE A 77 6.33 20.39 6.88
N LYS A 78 7.31 19.62 6.42
CA LYS A 78 7.15 18.77 5.21
C LYS A 78 6.12 17.68 5.48
N TYR A 79 6.35 16.80 6.46
CA TYR A 79 5.49 15.62 6.63
C TYR A 79 4.12 15.99 7.16
N VAL A 80 4.04 16.55 8.36
CA VAL A 80 2.76 16.77 9.06
C VAL A 80 1.87 17.80 8.36
N PHE A 81 2.41 18.88 7.81
CA PHE A 81 1.57 19.92 7.17
C PHE A 81 1.36 19.73 5.66
N VAL A 82 2.28 19.10 4.93
CA VAL A 82 2.20 18.98 3.47
C VAL A 82 1.98 17.55 3.01
N VAL A 83 2.88 16.62 3.32
CA VAL A 83 2.85 15.25 2.78
C VAL A 83 1.66 14.44 3.29
N LEU A 84 1.24 14.62 4.55
CA LEU A 84 0.05 13.93 5.08
C LEU A 84 -1.25 14.29 4.35
N ARG A 85 -1.29 15.39 3.58
CA ARG A 85 -2.44 15.75 2.73
C ARG A 85 -2.40 15.09 1.34
N ALA A 86 -1.29 14.45 1.00
CA ALA A 86 -1.11 13.71 -0.24
C ALA A 86 -1.47 12.23 0.00
N ASP A 87 -2.70 12.01 0.47
CA ASP A 87 -3.23 10.68 0.74
C ASP A 87 -4.09 10.13 -0.41
N ASP A 88 -4.14 8.80 -0.53
CA ASP A 88 -4.99 8.08 -1.47
C ASP A 88 -6.17 7.50 -0.70
N ASN A 89 -7.26 8.28 -0.54
CA ASN A 89 -8.43 7.93 0.27
C ASN A 89 -8.09 7.46 1.71
N GLY A 90 -7.23 8.21 2.40
CA GLY A 90 -6.76 7.90 3.76
C GLY A 90 -5.49 7.07 3.84
N GLU A 91 -4.99 6.52 2.73
CA GLU A 91 -3.72 5.78 2.72
C GLU A 91 -2.52 6.68 2.36
N GLY A 92 -1.39 6.47 3.03
CA GLY A 92 -0.14 7.16 2.73
C GLY A 92 1.01 6.19 2.43
N GLY A 93 2.18 6.75 2.10
CA GLY A 93 3.37 6.00 1.70
C GLY A 93 3.74 6.13 0.22
N THR A 94 4.91 5.61 -0.14
CA THR A 94 5.46 5.68 -1.51
C THR A 94 4.54 5.04 -2.56
N PHE A 95 3.88 3.93 -2.22
CA PHE A 95 2.92 3.27 -3.10
C PHE A 95 1.59 4.01 -3.22
N ALA A 96 1.07 4.61 -2.15
CA ALA A 96 -0.13 5.43 -2.20
C ALA A 96 0.06 6.61 -3.17
N LEU A 97 1.21 7.29 -3.09
CA LEU A 97 1.58 8.35 -4.04
C LEU A 97 1.65 7.84 -5.49
N TYR A 98 2.25 6.66 -5.71
CA TYR A 98 2.33 6.07 -7.05
C TYR A 98 0.94 5.69 -7.60
N SER A 99 0.08 5.09 -6.77
CA SER A 99 -1.31 4.75 -7.09
C SER A 99 -2.09 6.00 -7.49
N LEU A 100 -1.98 7.07 -6.69
CA LEU A 100 -2.62 8.36 -6.92
C LEU A 100 -2.18 9.00 -8.24
N ILE A 101 -0.88 9.02 -8.54
CA ILE A 101 -0.34 9.50 -9.83
C ILE A 101 -0.85 8.62 -10.98
N CYS A 102 -0.83 7.30 -10.82
CA CYS A 102 -1.30 6.36 -11.83
C CYS A 102 -2.81 6.41 -12.04
N ARG A 103 -3.59 7.00 -11.14
CA ARG A 103 -5.03 7.26 -11.27
C ARG A 103 -5.31 8.58 -11.98
N HIS A 104 -4.58 9.64 -11.65
CA HIS A 104 -4.78 10.97 -12.23
C HIS A 104 -4.06 11.19 -13.57
N ALA A 105 -2.98 10.44 -13.84
CA ALA A 105 -2.27 10.42 -15.11
C ALA A 105 -2.29 8.99 -15.69
N LYS A 106 -2.45 8.87 -17.02
CA LYS A 106 -2.50 7.57 -17.74
C LYS A 106 -1.13 6.86 -17.81
N VAL A 107 -0.49 6.67 -16.66
CA VAL A 107 0.95 6.34 -16.52
C VAL A 107 1.19 4.91 -16.04
N SER A 108 0.14 4.18 -15.62
CA SER A 108 0.28 2.79 -15.17
C SER A 108 0.85 1.89 -16.28
N LEU A 109 1.91 1.14 -15.94
CA LEU A 109 2.51 0.13 -16.82
C LEU A 109 1.72 -1.19 -16.81
N LEU A 110 0.87 -1.39 -15.80
CA LEU A 110 -0.05 -2.51 -15.75
C LEU A 110 -1.27 -2.15 -16.63
N PRO A 111 -1.71 -3.06 -17.51
CA PRO A 111 -2.89 -2.86 -18.36
C PRO A 111 -4.17 -3.01 -17.51
N ASN A 112 -4.40 -2.04 -16.61
CA ASN A 112 -5.41 -2.13 -15.58
C ASN A 112 -6.52 -1.07 -15.70
N ARG A 113 -6.60 -0.33 -16.81
CA ARG A 113 -7.66 0.65 -17.03
C ARG A 113 -8.66 0.12 -18.06
N GLN A 114 -9.68 -0.57 -17.59
CA GLN A 114 -10.92 -0.69 -18.37
C GLN A 114 -11.81 0.51 -18.04
N HIS A 115 -12.66 0.92 -18.98
CA HIS A 115 -13.60 2.02 -18.78
C HIS A 115 -14.57 1.77 -17.59
N ALA A 116 -14.81 0.50 -17.25
CA ALA A 116 -15.61 0.09 -16.09
C ALA A 116 -14.90 0.31 -14.74
N ASP A 117 -13.56 0.41 -14.73
CA ASP A 117 -12.77 0.69 -13.52
C ASP A 117 -12.71 2.19 -13.24
N GLU A 118 -12.66 3.02 -14.29
CA GLU A 118 -12.74 4.48 -14.17
C GLU A 118 -14.13 4.95 -13.68
N ALA A 119 -15.15 4.09 -13.75
CA ALA A 119 -16.50 4.37 -13.30
C ALA A 119 -16.78 4.07 -11.81
N LEU A 120 -15.80 3.49 -11.09
CA LEU A 120 -15.89 3.19 -9.65
C LEU A 120 -16.27 4.45 -8.86
N SER A 121 -17.15 4.30 -7.88
CA SER A 121 -17.56 5.39 -6.99
C SER A 121 -16.38 6.04 -6.26
N THR A 122 -15.38 5.24 -5.88
CA THR A 122 -14.09 5.71 -5.31
C THR A 122 -13.32 6.64 -6.26
N TYR A 123 -13.48 6.49 -7.58
CA TYR A 123 -12.90 7.42 -8.56
C TYR A 123 -13.75 8.69 -8.73
N LYS A 124 -15.06 8.64 -8.47
CA LYS A 124 -16.00 9.77 -8.64
C LYS A 124 -16.07 10.72 -7.45
N MET A 125 -15.60 10.30 -6.28
CA MET A 125 -15.52 11.15 -5.08
C MET A 125 -14.47 12.27 -5.21
N GLU A 126 -13.50 12.10 -6.10
CA GLU A 126 -12.58 13.15 -6.53
C GLU A 126 -13.20 13.87 -7.72
N GLU A 127 -13.35 15.20 -7.61
CA GLU A 127 -14.01 16.04 -8.60
C GLU A 127 -13.50 15.77 -10.03
N PRO A 128 -14.38 15.74 -11.05
CA PRO A 128 -13.92 15.60 -12.43
C PRO A 128 -12.99 16.76 -12.77
N PRO A 129 -11.89 16.53 -13.50
CA PRO A 129 -10.93 17.59 -13.80
C PRO A 129 -11.63 18.70 -14.59
N GLU A 130 -11.76 19.88 -13.98
CA GLU A 130 -11.90 21.11 -14.75
C GLU A 130 -10.72 21.18 -15.73
N LYS A 131 -10.97 21.72 -16.93
CA LYS A 131 -10.18 21.61 -18.18
C LYS A 131 -8.70 22.08 -18.13
N ASP A 132 -8.11 22.30 -16.97
CA ASP A 132 -6.70 22.66 -16.82
C ASP A 132 -5.80 21.42 -16.76
N THR A 133 -5.49 20.90 -17.96
CA THR A 133 -4.46 19.88 -18.13
C THR A 133 -3.06 20.52 -17.98
N SER A 134 -2.39 20.22 -16.88
CA SER A 134 -1.02 20.71 -16.66
C SER A 134 -0.08 20.18 -17.77
N ARG A 135 0.83 21.04 -18.27
CA ARG A 135 1.81 20.65 -19.32
C ARG A 135 2.64 19.42 -18.90
N VAL A 136 2.93 19.29 -17.61
CA VAL A 136 3.66 18.15 -17.03
C VAL A 136 2.87 16.85 -17.17
N LYS A 137 1.56 16.88 -16.93
CA LYS A 137 0.68 15.71 -17.12
C LYS A 137 0.72 15.23 -18.58
N MET A 138 0.62 16.16 -19.55
CA MET A 138 0.69 15.80 -20.97
C MET A 138 2.05 15.19 -21.37
N VAL A 139 3.15 15.74 -20.86
CA VAL A 139 4.49 15.19 -21.12
C VAL A 139 4.62 13.80 -20.49
N LEU A 140 4.15 13.63 -19.26
CA LEU A 140 4.21 12.36 -18.55
C LEU A 140 3.42 11.28 -19.29
N GLU A 141 2.22 11.58 -19.79
CA GLU A 141 1.38 10.65 -20.56
C GLU A 141 1.92 10.34 -21.96
N LYS A 142 2.67 11.27 -22.57
CA LYS A 142 3.19 11.11 -23.94
C LYS A 142 4.37 10.13 -24.01
N TYR A 143 5.26 10.13 -23.02
CA TYR A 143 6.51 9.38 -23.08
C TYR A 143 6.50 8.12 -22.21
N LYS A 144 6.38 6.96 -22.86
CA LYS A 144 6.48 5.63 -22.18
C LYS A 144 7.75 5.44 -21.35
N GLY A 145 8.87 6.06 -21.75
CA GLY A 145 10.12 6.02 -20.99
C GLY A 145 9.98 6.64 -19.59
N LEU A 146 9.16 7.68 -19.43
CA LEU A 146 8.90 8.31 -18.13
C LEU A 146 8.04 7.41 -17.23
N HIS A 147 7.15 6.60 -17.80
CA HIS A 147 6.37 5.62 -17.03
C HIS A 147 7.31 4.59 -16.39
N THR A 148 8.25 4.05 -17.18
CA THR A 148 9.28 3.12 -16.69
C THR A 148 10.20 3.78 -15.66
N ALA A 149 10.63 5.02 -15.90
CA ALA A 149 11.44 5.76 -14.94
C ALA A 149 10.70 5.98 -13.61
N LEU A 150 9.42 6.36 -13.65
CA LEU A 150 8.58 6.52 -12.46
C LEU A 150 8.47 5.21 -11.68
N LEU A 151 8.21 4.10 -12.37
CA LEU A 151 8.16 2.79 -11.71
C LEU A 151 9.52 2.43 -11.07
N ILE A 152 10.64 2.64 -11.76
CA ILE A 152 11.97 2.37 -11.19
C ILE A 152 12.23 3.20 -9.93
N VAL A 153 11.85 4.49 -9.93
CA VAL A 153 11.99 5.37 -8.76
C VAL A 153 11.14 4.88 -7.59
N VAL A 154 9.90 4.47 -7.84
CA VAL A 154 9.02 3.91 -6.82
C VAL A 154 9.57 2.60 -6.28
N LEU A 155 9.97 1.68 -7.16
CA LEU A 155 10.56 0.40 -6.76
C LEU A 155 11.83 0.61 -5.92
N LEU A 156 12.69 1.57 -6.30
CA LEU A 156 13.88 1.94 -5.54
C LEU A 156 13.51 2.41 -4.13
N GLY A 157 12.53 3.32 -4.02
CA GLY A 157 12.01 3.77 -2.74
C GLY A 157 11.52 2.59 -1.90
N THR A 158 10.70 1.71 -2.48
CA THR A 158 10.12 0.57 -1.75
C THR A 158 11.17 -0.44 -1.27
N CYS A 159 12.21 -0.69 -2.07
CA CYS A 159 13.33 -1.54 -1.67
C CYS A 159 14.15 -0.90 -0.54
N MET A 160 14.32 0.42 -0.55
CA MET A 160 14.99 1.15 0.52
C MET A 160 14.16 1.14 1.80
N VAL A 161 12.82 1.23 1.73
CA VAL A 161 11.97 1.06 2.93
C VAL A 161 12.05 -0.35 3.50
N ILE A 162 12.08 -1.38 2.65
CA ILE A 162 12.29 -2.77 3.12
C ILE A 162 13.67 -2.89 3.81
N GLY A 163 14.68 -2.16 3.31
CA GLY A 163 15.99 -2.06 3.94
C GLY A 163 15.99 -1.31 5.27
N ASP A 164 15.22 -0.24 5.40
CA ASP A 164 14.98 0.45 6.68
C ASP A 164 14.24 -0.47 7.68
N GLY A 165 13.24 -1.20 7.17
CA GLY A 165 12.56 -2.36 7.78
C GLY A 165 13.47 -3.34 8.49
N LEU A 166 14.64 -3.56 7.90
CA LEU A 166 15.69 -4.44 8.39
C LEU A 166 16.64 -3.76 9.38
N LEU A 167 17.08 -2.53 9.07
CA LEU A 167 18.16 -1.87 9.80
C LEU A 167 17.68 -1.25 11.11
N THR A 168 16.47 -0.72 11.14
CA THR A 168 15.96 0.04 12.28
C THR A 168 15.68 -0.83 13.51
N PRO A 169 15.11 -2.04 13.41
CA PRO A 169 15.02 -2.94 14.56
C PRO A 169 16.38 -3.32 15.15
N ALA A 170 17.37 -3.59 14.29
CA ALA A 170 18.71 -3.90 14.74
C ALA A 170 19.34 -2.69 15.46
N MET A 171 19.23 -1.49 14.90
CA MET A 171 19.84 -0.27 15.43
C MET A 171 19.17 0.21 16.73
N SER A 172 17.85 0.27 16.76
CA SER A 172 17.10 0.74 17.93
C SER A 172 17.27 -0.20 19.12
N VAL A 173 17.22 -1.52 18.92
CA VAL A 173 17.39 -2.49 20.04
C VAL A 173 18.84 -2.48 20.51
N PHE A 174 19.80 -2.46 19.59
CA PHE A 174 21.22 -2.41 19.95
C PHE A 174 21.56 -1.15 20.75
N SER A 175 21.12 0.04 20.29
CA SER A 175 21.36 1.30 21.01
C SER A 175 20.70 1.36 22.39
N ALA A 176 19.52 0.78 22.57
CA ALA A 176 18.88 0.68 23.88
C ALA A 176 19.66 -0.24 24.84
N VAL A 177 20.15 -1.38 24.36
CA VAL A 177 20.89 -2.35 25.18
C VAL A 177 22.31 -1.86 25.49
N SER A 178 22.94 -1.07 24.62
CA SER A 178 24.24 -0.44 24.89
C SER A 178 24.24 0.42 26.16
N GLY A 179 23.09 0.87 26.67
CA GLY A 179 23.03 1.53 27.99
C GLY A 179 23.50 0.66 29.15
N LEU A 180 23.46 -0.68 29.01
CA LEU A 180 23.94 -1.63 30.01
C LEU A 180 25.46 -1.59 30.19
N GLU A 181 26.18 -1.16 29.16
CA GLU A 181 27.64 -1.07 29.14
C GLU A 181 28.19 -0.13 30.22
N LEU A 182 27.48 0.97 30.50
CA LEU A 182 27.85 1.95 31.52
C LEU A 182 27.70 1.43 32.96
N SER A 183 26.93 0.35 33.16
CA SER A 183 26.70 -0.24 34.47
C SER A 183 27.56 -1.49 34.74
N MET A 184 28.28 -1.98 33.72
CA MET A 184 29.05 -3.23 33.78
C MET A 184 30.57 -2.97 33.78
N THR A 185 31.33 -3.75 34.57
CA THR A 185 32.80 -3.66 34.61
C THR A 185 33.42 -3.98 33.25
N LYS A 186 34.41 -3.18 32.80
CA LYS A 186 35.08 -3.18 31.47
C LYS A 186 35.45 -4.55 30.85
N LYS A 187 35.54 -5.64 31.63
CA LYS A 187 35.90 -6.98 31.15
C LYS A 187 34.75 -7.80 30.54
N HIS A 188 33.48 -7.45 30.77
CA HIS A 188 32.30 -8.17 30.23
C HIS A 188 31.57 -7.42 29.10
N HIS A 189 32.15 -6.33 28.61
CA HIS A 189 31.51 -5.29 27.79
C HIS A 189 30.93 -5.82 26.46
N GLN A 190 31.76 -6.45 25.62
CA GLN A 190 31.36 -6.89 24.29
C GLN A 190 30.65 -8.27 24.25
N TYR A 191 30.81 -9.09 25.30
CA TYR A 191 30.27 -10.45 25.32
C TYR A 191 28.80 -10.52 25.78
N ALA A 192 28.29 -9.50 26.48
CA ALA A 192 26.93 -9.51 27.02
C ALA A 192 25.92 -8.78 26.11
N VAL A 193 26.29 -7.63 25.52
CA VAL A 193 25.36 -6.77 24.76
C VAL A 193 24.83 -7.45 23.52
N ILE A 194 25.70 -8.05 22.69
CA ILE A 194 25.29 -8.67 21.42
C ILE A 194 24.31 -9.84 21.65
N PRO A 195 24.57 -10.80 22.56
CA PRO A 195 23.60 -11.87 22.84
C PRO A 195 22.26 -11.37 23.39
N ILE A 196 22.26 -10.36 24.27
CA ILE A 196 21.03 -9.77 24.81
C ILE A 196 20.21 -9.12 23.69
N THR A 197 20.86 -8.32 22.83
CA THR A 197 20.22 -7.72 21.65
C THR A 197 19.63 -8.80 20.73
N CYS A 198 20.39 -9.85 20.43
CA CYS A 198 19.89 -10.96 19.61
C CYS A 198 18.69 -11.66 20.25
N PHE A 199 18.73 -11.89 21.57
CA PHE A 199 17.61 -12.49 22.30
C PHE A 199 16.35 -11.62 22.22
N ILE A 200 16.47 -10.30 22.43
CA ILE A 200 15.35 -9.36 22.32
C ILE A 200 14.80 -9.35 20.89
N LEU A 201 15.66 -9.35 19.86
CA LEU A 201 15.24 -9.43 18.46
C LEU A 201 14.47 -10.73 18.17
N VAL A 202 14.96 -11.89 18.64
CA VAL A 202 14.25 -13.17 18.47
C VAL A 202 12.87 -13.12 19.14
N CYS A 203 12.78 -12.63 20.37
CA CYS A 203 11.49 -12.45 21.06
C CYS A 203 10.57 -11.51 20.30
N LEU A 204 11.10 -10.39 19.80
CA LEU A 204 10.35 -9.40 19.04
C LEU A 204 9.75 -10.00 17.77
N PHE A 205 10.54 -10.73 16.98
CA PHE A 205 10.09 -11.35 15.73
C PHE A 205 9.18 -12.57 15.97
N ALA A 206 9.39 -13.31 17.07
CA ALA A 206 8.49 -14.40 17.46
C ALA A 206 7.10 -13.89 17.87
N LEU A 207 7.02 -12.73 18.50
CA LEU A 207 5.75 -12.15 18.97
C LEU A 207 4.92 -11.45 17.86
N GLN A 208 5.46 -11.26 16.66
CA GLN A 208 4.76 -10.54 15.58
C GLN A 208 3.45 -11.21 15.14
N HIS A 209 3.31 -12.54 15.29
CA HIS A 209 2.10 -13.27 14.87
C HIS A 209 0.86 -12.94 15.71
N TYR A 210 1.02 -12.38 16.91
CA TYR A 210 -0.11 -11.96 17.77
C TYR A 210 -0.81 -10.69 17.27
N GLY A 211 -0.30 -10.06 16.21
CA GLY A 211 -0.91 -8.94 15.51
C GLY A 211 -0.79 -7.61 16.25
N THR A 212 -0.87 -6.51 15.49
CA THR A 212 -0.71 -5.13 16.00
C THR A 212 -1.91 -4.65 16.82
N HIS A 213 -3.13 -5.11 16.54
CA HIS A 213 -4.35 -4.61 17.18
C HIS A 213 -4.40 -4.83 18.70
N ARG A 214 -4.02 -6.01 19.20
CA ARG A 214 -4.03 -6.27 20.65
C ARG A 214 -2.92 -5.55 21.39
N VAL A 215 -1.87 -5.15 20.67
CA VAL A 215 -0.65 -4.62 21.29
C VAL A 215 -0.54 -3.10 21.15
N GLY A 216 -1.17 -2.46 20.15
CA GLY A 216 -1.21 -1.00 20.02
C GLY A 216 -1.74 -0.27 21.26
N PHE A 217 -2.73 -0.84 21.95
CA PHE A 217 -3.21 -0.30 23.24
C PHE A 217 -2.18 -0.45 24.38
N LEU A 218 -1.36 -1.50 24.35
CA LEU A 218 -0.27 -1.72 25.32
C LEU A 218 0.96 -0.85 24.99
N PHE A 219 1.16 -0.54 23.71
CA PHE A 219 2.28 0.22 23.18
C PHE A 219 2.17 1.73 23.39
N ALA A 220 0.97 2.30 23.25
CA ALA A 220 0.76 3.73 23.47
C ALA A 220 1.19 4.22 24.88
N PRO A 221 0.87 3.51 25.99
CA PRO A 221 1.40 3.84 27.32
C PRO A 221 2.93 3.84 27.40
N ILE A 222 3.59 2.89 26.74
CA ILE A 222 5.06 2.74 26.77
C ILE A 222 5.72 3.94 26.09
N VAL A 223 5.27 4.29 24.89
CA VAL A 223 5.82 5.44 24.13
C VAL A 223 5.48 6.75 24.83
N LEU A 224 4.28 6.91 25.38
CA LEU A 224 3.91 8.08 26.16
C LEU A 224 4.80 8.23 27.40
N ALA A 225 5.01 7.14 28.16
CA ALA A 225 5.90 7.14 29.31
C ALA A 225 7.35 7.49 28.92
N TRP A 226 7.82 6.96 27.79
CA TRP A 226 9.13 7.29 27.24
C TRP A 226 9.26 8.77 26.86
N LEU A 227 8.29 9.33 26.13
CA LEU A 227 8.27 10.75 25.74
C LEU A 227 8.25 11.68 26.96
N LEU A 228 7.45 11.36 27.97
CA LEU A 228 7.43 12.09 29.25
C LEU A 228 8.76 11.95 29.99
N CYS A 229 9.37 10.77 29.97
CA CYS A 229 10.68 10.52 30.57
C CYS A 229 11.79 11.37 29.93
N ILE A 230 11.93 11.34 28.60
CA ILE A 230 12.95 12.16 27.91
C ILE A 230 12.69 13.65 28.08
N SER A 231 11.43 14.09 28.13
CA SER A 231 11.06 15.49 28.33
C SER A 231 11.42 15.97 29.75
N THR A 232 11.12 15.16 30.77
CA THR A 232 11.45 15.48 32.17
C THR A 232 12.94 15.45 32.45
N LEU A 233 13.67 14.45 31.93
CA LEU A 233 15.14 14.41 31.97
C LEU A 233 15.75 15.60 31.21
N GLY A 234 15.16 15.94 30.07
CA GLY A 234 15.58 17.08 29.25
C GLY A 234 15.49 18.39 30.03
N LEU A 235 14.34 18.64 30.65
CA LEU A 235 14.09 19.81 31.47
C LEU A 235 15.00 19.88 32.69
N TYR A 236 15.22 18.74 33.38
CA TYR A 236 16.16 18.64 34.50
C TYR A 236 17.58 19.04 34.08
N ASN A 237 18.07 18.52 32.94
CA ASN A 237 19.42 18.81 32.47
C ASN A 237 19.59 20.27 32.01
N ILE A 238 18.56 20.87 31.42
CA ILE A 238 18.58 22.30 31.04
C ILE A 238 18.75 23.18 32.29
N PHE A 239 17.95 22.94 33.33
CA PHE A 239 18.01 23.76 34.54
C PHE A 239 19.28 23.54 35.36
N LYS A 240 19.77 22.29 35.43
CA LYS A 240 20.92 21.94 36.26
C LYS A 240 22.26 22.32 35.63
N TRP A 241 22.43 22.08 34.32
CA TRP A 241 23.74 22.18 33.67
C TRP A 241 23.88 23.46 32.86
N ASN A 242 22.96 23.76 31.94
CA ASN A 242 23.11 24.93 31.08
C ASN A 242 21.75 25.54 30.67
N PRO A 243 21.25 26.55 31.41
CA PRO A 243 19.99 27.21 31.08
C PRO A 243 20.09 28.06 29.81
N HIS A 244 21.30 28.35 29.29
CA HIS A 244 21.49 29.13 28.06
C HIS A 244 21.52 28.28 26.79
N VAL A 245 21.26 26.97 26.87
CA VAL A 245 21.25 26.06 25.73
C VAL A 245 20.21 26.44 24.66
N TYR A 246 19.14 27.15 25.02
CA TYR A 246 18.12 27.63 24.07
C TYR A 246 18.67 28.58 23.00
N LYS A 247 19.85 29.19 23.21
CA LYS A 247 20.51 30.02 22.19
C LYS A 247 20.83 29.20 20.92
N ALA A 248 21.08 27.90 21.06
CA ALA A 248 21.33 26.98 19.96
C ALA A 248 20.18 26.89 18.95
N LEU A 249 18.95 27.27 19.32
CA LEU A 249 17.80 27.27 18.41
C LEU A 249 17.99 28.24 17.23
N SER A 250 18.86 29.24 17.38
CA SER A 250 19.18 30.17 16.30
C SER A 250 20.00 29.47 15.20
N PRO A 251 19.62 29.57 13.90
CA PRO A 251 20.35 28.97 12.79
C PRO A 251 21.76 29.55 12.61
N TYR A 252 22.07 30.65 13.30
CA TYR A 252 23.42 31.20 13.41
C TYR A 252 24.45 30.15 13.86
N TYR A 253 24.06 29.26 14.78
CA TYR A 253 24.95 28.21 15.29
C TYR A 253 25.22 27.11 14.25
N MET A 254 24.29 26.83 13.32
CA MET A 254 24.52 25.92 12.19
C MET A 254 25.62 26.45 11.27
N PHE A 255 25.56 27.74 10.93
CA PHE A 255 26.57 28.36 10.08
C PHE A 255 27.94 28.38 10.77
N LYS A 256 27.95 28.68 12.08
CA LYS A 256 29.17 28.67 12.89
C LYS A 256 29.80 27.28 12.95
N PHE A 257 28.99 26.24 13.13
CA PHE A 257 29.40 24.84 13.09
C PHE A 257 30.09 24.50 11.77
N LEU A 258 29.39 24.68 10.64
CA LEU A 258 29.94 24.35 9.32
C LEU A 258 31.21 25.14 8.99
N LYS A 259 31.28 26.40 9.40
CA LYS A 259 32.47 27.25 9.20
C LYS A 259 33.68 26.72 9.97
N LYS A 260 33.47 26.16 11.17
CA LYS A 260 34.51 25.68 12.06
C LYS A 260 34.98 24.27 11.70
N THR A 261 34.06 23.31 11.60
CA THR A 261 34.36 21.89 11.43
C THR A 261 34.56 21.47 9.97
N ARG A 262 34.20 22.32 9.00
CA ARG A 262 34.40 22.10 7.55
C ARG A 262 34.01 20.70 7.08
N ILE A 263 35.00 19.86 6.72
CA ILE A 263 34.78 18.51 6.16
C ILE A 263 34.27 17.56 7.24
N SER A 264 34.83 17.60 8.46
CA SER A 264 34.34 16.82 9.59
C SER A 264 32.91 17.20 9.97
N GLY A 265 32.58 18.49 9.86
CA GLY A 265 31.21 18.98 10.04
C GLY A 265 30.24 18.41 9.00
N TRP A 266 30.67 18.32 7.75
CA TRP A 266 29.89 17.71 6.68
C TRP A 266 29.64 16.22 6.93
N MET A 267 30.66 15.48 7.37
CA MET A 267 30.52 14.05 7.68
C MET A 267 29.61 13.83 8.92
N SER A 268 29.70 14.70 9.93
CA SER A 268 28.86 14.66 11.13
C SER A 268 27.35 14.81 10.85
N LEU A 269 26.97 15.47 9.74
CA LEU A 269 25.56 15.55 9.29
C LEU A 269 24.92 14.16 9.06
N GLY A 270 25.73 13.15 8.77
CA GLY A 270 25.32 11.75 8.68
C GLY A 270 24.72 11.20 9.98
N GLY A 271 25.20 11.66 11.14
CA GLY A 271 24.63 11.30 12.44
C GLY A 271 23.42 12.15 12.82
N ILE A 272 23.37 13.40 12.36
CA ILE A 272 22.27 14.33 12.63
C ILE A 272 20.99 13.90 11.92
N LEU A 273 21.07 13.41 10.68
CA LEU A 273 19.89 12.95 9.94
C LEU A 273 19.16 11.81 10.65
N LEU A 274 19.82 11.08 11.54
CA LEU A 274 19.20 10.04 12.33
C LEU A 274 18.11 10.57 13.29
N CYS A 275 17.98 11.89 13.46
CA CYS A 275 16.89 12.47 14.25
C CYS A 275 15.53 12.46 13.54
N ILE A 276 15.50 12.25 12.22
CA ILE A 276 14.27 12.22 11.42
C ILE A 276 13.87 10.81 10.97
N THR A 277 14.62 9.78 11.39
CA THR A 277 14.25 8.37 11.21
C THR A 277 12.87 8.14 11.83
N GLY A 278 11.96 7.53 11.07
CA GLY A 278 10.57 7.35 11.48
C GLY A 278 9.59 8.43 11.01
N SER A 279 10.04 9.54 10.43
CA SER A 279 9.13 10.51 9.78
C SER A 279 8.38 9.88 8.61
N GLU A 280 9.01 8.94 7.91
CA GLU A 280 8.36 8.21 6.82
C GLU A 280 7.28 7.23 7.32
N ALA A 281 7.52 6.55 8.46
CA ALA A 281 6.53 5.70 9.09
C ALA A 281 5.24 6.48 9.39
N THR A 282 5.36 7.76 9.79
CA THR A 282 4.20 8.64 9.97
C THR A 282 3.34 8.81 8.72
N PHE A 283 3.94 8.75 7.54
CA PHE A 283 3.22 8.84 6.28
C PHE A 283 2.69 7.46 5.84
N ALA A 284 3.48 6.39 5.99
CA ALA A 284 3.05 5.04 5.62
C ALA A 284 1.87 4.53 6.46
N ASP A 285 1.78 4.93 7.74
CA ASP A 285 0.74 4.49 8.67
C ASP A 285 -0.52 5.37 8.69
N LEU A 286 -0.64 6.34 7.77
CA LEU A 286 -1.82 7.18 7.64
C LEU A 286 -3.12 6.36 7.43
N GLY A 287 -3.02 5.19 6.78
CA GLY A 287 -4.16 4.27 6.56
C GLY A 287 -4.87 3.80 7.82
N HIS A 288 -4.21 3.88 8.98
CA HIS A 288 -4.77 3.45 10.26
C HIS A 288 -5.32 4.60 11.12
N PHE A 289 -4.87 5.83 10.89
CA PHE A 289 -5.16 6.97 11.77
C PHE A 289 -5.51 8.20 10.95
N SER A 290 -6.51 8.98 11.39
CA SER A 290 -6.87 10.21 10.69
C SER A 290 -5.71 11.21 10.68
N TYR A 291 -5.56 11.96 9.59
CA TYR A 291 -4.60 13.07 9.45
C TYR A 291 -4.63 14.03 10.67
N MET A 292 -5.83 14.42 11.13
CA MET A 292 -6.00 15.31 12.30
C MET A 292 -5.43 14.73 13.59
N ALA A 293 -5.55 13.40 13.79
CA ALA A 293 -5.05 12.72 14.98
C ALA A 293 -3.50 12.72 15.00
N ILE A 294 -2.88 12.34 13.87
CA ILE A 294 -1.42 12.37 13.69
C ILE A 294 -0.90 13.80 13.88
N GLN A 295 -1.51 14.79 13.23
CA GLN A 295 -1.10 16.19 13.35
C GLN A 295 -1.15 16.70 14.80
N THR A 296 -2.21 16.34 15.53
CA THR A 296 -2.37 16.77 16.94
C THR A 296 -1.36 16.08 17.85
N ALA A 297 -1.19 14.76 17.74
CA ALA A 297 -0.22 14.01 18.54
C ALA A 297 1.21 14.52 18.31
N PHE A 298 1.58 14.76 17.06
CA PHE A 298 2.93 15.24 16.73
C PHE A 298 3.21 16.63 17.28
N THR A 299 2.32 17.59 16.98
CA THR A 299 2.56 19.02 17.24
C THR A 299 2.57 19.32 18.74
N PHE A 300 1.68 18.69 19.51
CA PHE A 300 1.49 19.02 20.92
C PHE A 300 2.26 18.14 21.90
N LEU A 301 2.64 16.92 21.50
CA LEU A 301 3.29 15.97 22.41
C LEU A 301 4.66 15.51 21.91
N VAL A 302 4.74 14.91 20.72
CA VAL A 302 5.97 14.27 20.23
C VAL A 302 7.07 15.30 19.94
N TYR A 303 6.75 16.34 19.15
CA TYR A 303 7.72 17.37 18.76
C TYR A 303 8.28 18.13 19.99
N PRO A 304 7.46 18.66 20.92
CA PRO A 304 8.00 19.32 22.11
C PRO A 304 8.83 18.40 23.00
N ALA A 305 8.43 17.13 23.17
CA ALA A 305 9.16 16.16 23.98
C ALA A 305 10.54 15.85 23.40
N LEU A 306 10.64 15.66 22.07
CA LEU A 306 11.89 15.42 21.38
C LEU A 306 12.84 16.63 21.47
N ILE A 307 12.34 17.85 21.20
CA ILE A 307 13.17 19.06 21.31
C ILE A 307 13.71 19.23 22.74
N LEU A 308 12.87 19.03 23.76
CA LEU A 308 13.30 19.08 25.16
C LEU A 308 14.35 18.01 25.48
N GLY A 309 14.17 16.79 24.98
CA GLY A 309 15.14 15.70 25.13
C GLY A 309 16.51 16.06 24.53
N TYR A 310 16.54 16.51 23.27
CA TYR A 310 17.80 16.91 22.61
C TYR A 310 18.46 18.12 23.26
N MET A 311 17.68 19.12 23.68
CA MET A 311 18.19 20.29 24.40
C MET A 311 18.84 19.91 25.73
N GLY A 312 18.22 18.99 26.49
CA GLY A 312 18.79 18.52 27.74
C GLY A 312 20.04 17.66 27.56
N GLN A 313 20.09 16.82 26.53
CA GLN A 313 21.34 16.12 26.17
C GLN A 313 22.44 17.12 25.85
N ALA A 314 22.20 18.08 24.96
CA ALA A 314 23.17 19.13 24.62
C ALA A 314 23.62 19.95 25.85
N ALA A 315 22.69 20.27 26.76
CA ALA A 315 23.01 20.99 28.00
C ALA A 315 23.99 20.18 28.87
N TYR A 316 23.77 18.88 29.03
CA TYR A 316 24.67 17.99 29.76
C TYR A 316 26.05 17.89 29.09
N LEU A 317 26.09 17.65 27.78
CA LEU A 317 27.33 17.53 27.02
C LEU A 317 28.18 18.81 27.07
N SER A 318 27.55 19.99 27.11
CA SER A 318 28.28 21.27 27.13
C SER A 318 29.21 21.44 28.34
N HIS A 319 28.95 20.74 29.45
CA HIS A 319 29.79 20.83 30.66
C HIS A 319 30.70 19.61 30.90
N HIS A 320 30.51 18.50 30.18
CA HIS A 320 31.23 17.24 30.45
C HIS A 320 32.01 16.70 29.24
N HIS A 321 32.49 17.58 28.35
CA HIS A 321 33.18 17.20 27.13
C HIS A 321 34.62 16.65 27.33
N ASP A 322 35.26 16.94 28.48
CA ASP A 322 36.64 16.50 28.79
C ASP A 322 36.74 15.09 29.40
N SER A 323 35.63 14.41 29.60
CA SER A 323 35.65 13.08 30.21
C SER A 323 35.94 12.03 29.12
N ASP A 324 36.92 11.14 29.34
CA ASP A 324 37.19 9.92 28.52
C ASP A 324 35.97 8.96 28.37
N LEU A 325 34.77 9.37 28.79
CA LEU A 325 33.53 8.64 28.62
C LEU A 325 32.94 8.91 27.23
N GLN A 326 32.75 7.83 26.47
CA GLN A 326 32.02 7.84 25.21
C GLN A 326 30.67 8.57 25.34
N ILE A 327 30.40 9.49 24.40
CA ILE A 327 29.16 10.26 24.32
C ILE A 327 27.98 9.30 24.12
N SER A 328 27.18 9.12 25.17
CA SER A 328 26.00 8.26 25.17
C SER A 328 24.84 8.92 25.91
N PHE A 329 23.61 8.69 25.44
CA PHE A 329 22.40 9.18 26.08
C PHE A 329 22.35 8.87 27.57
N PHE A 330 22.70 7.64 27.94
CA PHE A 330 22.61 7.14 29.32
C PHE A 330 23.61 7.80 30.28
N VAL A 331 24.64 8.49 29.76
CA VAL A 331 25.56 9.32 30.57
C VAL A 331 24.86 10.59 31.03
N SER A 332 23.95 11.15 30.23
CA SER A 332 23.16 12.34 30.59
C SER A 332 22.07 12.06 31.65
N VAL A 333 21.85 10.80 31.99
CA VAL A 333 20.82 10.35 32.93
C VAL A 333 21.40 10.24 34.34
N PRO A 334 20.76 10.83 35.37
CA PRO A 334 21.20 10.71 36.76
C PRO A 334 21.26 9.25 37.23
N GLU A 335 22.26 8.92 38.05
CA GLU A 335 22.53 7.54 38.49
C GLU A 335 21.32 6.88 39.17
N SER A 336 20.56 7.65 39.96
CA SER A 336 19.41 7.18 40.73
C SER A 336 18.24 6.69 39.85
N VAL A 337 18.12 7.16 38.61
CA VAL A 337 17.00 6.82 37.71
C VAL A 337 17.45 6.04 36.46
N ARG A 338 18.75 5.72 36.35
CA ARG A 338 19.33 5.06 35.17
C ARG A 338 18.69 3.70 34.84
N TRP A 339 18.45 2.86 35.85
CA TRP A 339 17.84 1.53 35.67
C TRP A 339 16.39 1.60 35.16
N PRO A 340 15.48 2.39 35.77
CA PRO A 340 14.14 2.60 35.22
C PRO A 340 14.15 3.11 33.78
N VAL A 341 15.02 4.08 33.46
CA VAL A 341 15.14 4.65 32.11
C VAL A 341 15.64 3.61 31.12
N LEU A 342 16.58 2.74 31.51
CA LEU A 342 17.09 1.65 30.66
C LEU A 342 15.99 0.65 30.29
N ILE A 343 15.21 0.19 31.28
CA ILE A 343 14.09 -0.74 31.02
C ILE A 343 13.07 -0.08 30.08
N LEU A 344 12.74 1.19 30.34
CA LEU A 344 11.80 1.93 29.52
C LEU A 344 12.33 2.15 28.09
N ALA A 345 13.63 2.41 27.92
CA ALA A 345 14.26 2.55 26.61
C ALA A 345 14.22 1.25 25.81
N ILE A 346 14.48 0.10 26.44
CA ILE A 346 14.39 -1.22 25.78
C ILE A 346 12.94 -1.49 25.35
N LEU A 347 11.97 -1.21 26.21
CA LEU A 347 10.55 -1.37 25.88
C LEU A 347 10.12 -0.44 24.74
N ALA A 348 10.49 0.85 24.81
CA ALA A 348 10.20 1.82 23.76
C ALA A 348 10.84 1.39 22.42
N SER A 349 12.08 0.88 22.46
CA SER A 349 12.81 0.38 21.31
C SER A 349 12.12 -0.81 20.61
N VAL A 350 11.63 -1.77 21.39
CA VAL A 350 10.83 -2.89 20.89
C VAL A 350 9.55 -2.39 20.21
N VAL A 351 8.90 -1.37 20.77
CA VAL A 351 7.69 -0.76 20.19
C VAL A 351 8.00 -0.04 18.88
N GLY A 352 9.05 0.79 18.82
CA GLY A 352 9.41 1.49 17.59
C GLY A 352 9.86 0.56 16.45
N SER A 353 10.58 -0.50 16.79
CA SER A 353 10.93 -1.56 15.84
C SER A 353 9.71 -2.21 15.19
N GLN A 354 8.64 -2.40 15.97
CA GLN A 354 7.41 -3.06 15.52
C GLN A 354 6.71 -2.25 14.41
N ALA A 355 6.63 -0.93 14.57
CA ALA A 355 6.00 -0.02 13.61
C ALA A 355 6.56 -0.21 12.19
N ILE A 356 7.89 -0.16 12.07
CA ILE A 356 8.59 -0.29 10.80
C ILE A 356 8.51 -1.70 10.21
N ILE A 357 8.52 -2.74 11.05
CA ILE A 357 8.29 -4.13 10.59
C ILE A 357 6.88 -4.27 9.99
N SER A 358 5.87 -3.70 10.64
CA SER A 358 4.49 -3.67 10.12
C SER A 358 4.40 -2.89 8.81
N GLY A 359 5.06 -1.73 8.73
CA GLY A 359 5.17 -0.94 7.50
C GLY A 359 5.80 -1.74 6.35
N THR A 360 6.82 -2.54 6.65
CA THR A 360 7.47 -3.42 5.66
C THR A 360 6.51 -4.49 5.13
N PHE A 361 5.71 -5.13 5.99
CA PHE A 361 4.69 -6.09 5.54
C PHE A 361 3.63 -5.44 4.65
N SER A 362 3.20 -4.23 5.00
CA SER A 362 2.26 -3.44 4.20
C SER A 362 2.81 -3.16 2.79
N ILE A 363 4.05 -2.67 2.69
CA ILE A 363 4.71 -2.34 1.42
C ILE A 363 4.89 -3.57 0.54
N ILE A 364 5.23 -4.73 1.12
CA ILE A 364 5.34 -5.98 0.36
C ILE A 364 3.97 -6.44 -0.16
N ASN A 365 2.91 -6.34 0.65
CA ASN A 365 1.56 -6.65 0.21
C ASN A 365 1.09 -5.73 -0.93
N GLN A 366 1.37 -4.42 -0.82
CA GLN A 366 1.07 -3.44 -1.86
C GLN A 366 1.86 -3.73 -3.15
N SER A 367 3.14 -4.10 -3.03
CA SER A 367 3.99 -4.51 -4.16
C SER A 367 3.46 -5.75 -4.87
N GLN A 368 2.94 -6.73 -4.11
CA GLN A 368 2.35 -7.95 -4.64
C GLN A 368 1.07 -7.63 -5.43
N SER A 369 0.20 -6.76 -4.90
CA SER A 369 -1.05 -6.34 -5.57
C SER A 369 -0.81 -5.66 -6.92
N LEU A 370 0.35 -5.00 -7.10
CA LEU A 370 0.79 -4.42 -8.38
C LEU A 370 1.55 -5.40 -9.27
N GLY A 371 1.67 -6.68 -8.88
CA GLY A 371 2.44 -7.67 -9.65
C GLY A 371 3.93 -7.32 -9.74
N CYS A 372 4.46 -6.54 -8.81
CA CYS A 372 5.87 -6.18 -8.72
C CYS A 372 6.65 -7.07 -7.74
N PHE A 373 5.97 -7.87 -6.91
CA PHE A 373 6.60 -8.78 -5.96
C PHE A 373 6.07 -10.21 -6.09
N PRO A 374 6.91 -11.25 -5.86
CA PRO A 374 6.46 -12.64 -5.81
C PRO A 374 5.33 -12.87 -4.82
N ARG A 375 4.49 -13.88 -5.08
CA ARG A 375 3.34 -14.19 -4.22
C ARG A 375 3.81 -14.74 -2.87
N VAL A 376 3.39 -14.09 -1.77
CA VAL A 376 3.67 -14.48 -0.38
C VAL A 376 2.36 -14.73 0.38
N LYS A 377 2.42 -15.44 1.52
CA LYS A 377 1.23 -15.69 2.34
C LYS A 377 0.91 -14.45 3.17
N VAL A 378 -0.22 -13.85 2.86
CA VAL A 378 -0.73 -12.70 3.60
C VAL A 378 -1.75 -13.20 4.62
N VAL A 379 -1.45 -13.03 5.90
CA VAL A 379 -2.38 -13.32 7.01
C VAL A 379 -2.83 -11.99 7.59
N HIS A 380 -4.12 -11.71 7.54
CA HIS A 380 -4.68 -10.54 8.19
C HIS A 380 -4.91 -10.86 9.66
N THR A 381 -4.41 -9.99 10.55
CA THR A 381 -4.42 -10.24 12.00
C THR A 381 -5.68 -9.72 12.70
N SER A 382 -6.50 -8.93 11.99
CA SER A 382 -7.77 -8.39 12.49
C SER A 382 -8.83 -8.42 11.39
N ASP A 383 -10.02 -8.91 11.72
CA ASP A 383 -11.18 -8.94 10.82
C ASP A 383 -11.90 -7.57 10.76
N LYS A 384 -11.58 -6.65 11.68
CA LYS A 384 -12.30 -5.36 11.85
C LYS A 384 -11.53 -4.15 11.36
N ILE A 385 -10.19 -4.18 11.40
CA ILE A 385 -9.34 -3.07 10.95
C ILE A 385 -8.55 -3.54 9.73
N HIS A 386 -8.97 -3.05 8.57
CA HIS A 386 -8.33 -3.35 7.30
C HIS A 386 -6.95 -2.68 7.27
N GLY A 387 -5.90 -3.42 6.89
CA GLY A 387 -4.52 -2.92 6.76
C GLY A 387 -3.47 -3.54 7.69
N GLN A 388 -3.85 -4.33 8.70
CA GLN A 388 -2.88 -5.03 9.57
C GLN A 388 -2.46 -6.38 8.98
N VAL A 389 -1.34 -6.36 8.28
CA VAL A 389 -0.82 -7.48 7.49
C VAL A 389 0.32 -8.17 8.21
N TYR A 390 0.23 -9.49 8.40
CA TYR A 390 1.33 -10.34 8.86
C TYR A 390 1.75 -11.30 7.73
N ILE A 391 3.04 -11.30 7.40
CA ILE A 391 3.62 -12.16 6.37
C ILE A 391 4.68 -13.06 7.04
N PRO A 392 4.34 -14.32 7.38
CA PRO A 392 5.22 -15.20 8.16
C PRO A 392 6.59 -15.39 7.51
N GLU A 393 6.64 -15.63 6.18
CA GLU A 393 7.88 -15.89 5.47
C GLU A 393 8.84 -14.70 5.52
N ILE A 394 8.31 -13.48 5.36
CA ILE A 394 9.08 -12.24 5.42
C ILE A 394 9.51 -11.97 6.87
N ASN A 395 8.67 -12.23 7.86
CA ASN A 395 9.00 -12.06 9.27
C ASN A 395 10.25 -12.85 9.68
N TRP A 396 10.32 -14.14 9.30
CA TRP A 396 11.50 -14.96 9.58
C TRP A 396 12.72 -14.53 8.79
N LEU A 397 12.55 -14.11 7.53
CA LEU A 397 13.65 -13.57 6.72
C LEU A 397 14.23 -12.28 7.33
N LEU A 398 13.37 -11.34 7.72
CA LEU A 398 13.75 -10.11 8.39
C LEU A 398 14.46 -10.40 9.72
N MET A 399 13.96 -11.34 10.53
CA MET A 399 14.61 -11.74 11.78
C MET A 399 16.06 -12.21 11.56
N ILE A 400 16.27 -13.13 10.61
CA ILE A 400 17.59 -13.68 10.31
C ILE A 400 18.54 -12.57 9.86
N LEU A 401 18.07 -11.71 8.95
CA LEU A 401 18.87 -10.60 8.44
C LEU A 401 19.16 -9.56 9.54
N CYS A 402 18.19 -9.22 10.41
CA CYS A 402 18.37 -8.29 11.53
C CYS A 402 19.47 -8.78 12.48
N ILE A 403 19.43 -10.07 12.82
CA ILE A 403 20.45 -10.72 13.65
C ILE A 403 21.80 -10.70 12.95
N ALA A 404 21.85 -10.99 11.65
CA ALA A 404 23.09 -10.94 10.88
C ALA A 404 23.70 -9.53 10.86
N VAL A 405 22.88 -8.48 10.72
CA VAL A 405 23.30 -7.07 10.78
C VAL A 405 23.83 -6.73 12.18
N ALA A 406 23.10 -7.10 13.24
CA ALA A 406 23.50 -6.84 14.63
C ALA A 406 24.84 -7.52 14.97
N ILE A 407 25.04 -8.76 14.53
CA ILE A 407 26.29 -9.52 14.74
C ILE A 407 27.42 -9.01 13.83
N GLY A 408 27.10 -8.55 12.62
CA GLY A 408 28.05 -8.13 11.60
C GLY A 408 28.69 -6.78 11.90
N PHE A 409 27.89 -5.76 12.25
CA PHE A 409 28.39 -4.42 12.51
C PHE A 409 28.94 -4.22 13.91
N ARG A 410 28.24 -4.72 14.94
CA ARG A 410 28.62 -4.60 16.37
C ARG A 410 28.88 -3.16 16.85
N ASP A 411 28.49 -2.15 16.08
CA ASP A 411 28.78 -0.74 16.32
C ASP A 411 27.60 0.13 15.88
N ILE A 412 27.18 1.03 16.76
CA ILE A 412 26.11 2.01 16.52
C ILE A 412 26.47 2.94 15.35
N LYS A 413 27.75 3.32 15.20
CA LYS A 413 28.20 4.23 14.15
C LYS A 413 27.92 3.66 12.77
N HIS A 414 28.41 2.45 12.50
CA HIS A 414 28.28 1.81 11.19
C HIS A 414 26.83 1.47 10.86
N MET A 415 26.06 1.04 11.86
CA MET A 415 24.62 0.78 11.69
C MET A 415 23.83 2.06 11.40
N GLY A 416 24.16 3.17 12.08
CA GLY A 416 23.55 4.47 11.85
C GLY A 416 23.87 5.05 10.47
N ASN A 417 25.10 4.90 9.99
CA ASN A 417 25.45 5.29 8.63
C ASN A 417 24.63 4.52 7.58
N ALA A 418 24.39 3.22 7.82
CA ALA A 418 23.56 2.39 6.95
C ALA A 418 22.09 2.80 6.96
N SER A 419 21.45 2.87 8.14
CA SER A 419 20.04 3.26 8.25
C SER A 419 19.80 4.67 7.72
N GLY A 420 20.73 5.59 7.99
CA GLY A 420 20.64 6.97 7.52
C GLY A 420 20.58 7.09 6.00
N LEU A 421 21.41 6.33 5.27
CA LEU A 421 21.35 6.34 3.80
C LEU A 421 20.03 5.76 3.27
N ALA A 422 19.53 4.68 3.87
CA ALA A 422 18.27 4.07 3.47
C ALA A 422 17.12 5.07 3.60
N VAL A 423 16.97 5.66 4.79
CA VAL A 423 15.90 6.63 5.10
C VAL A 423 16.01 7.87 4.20
N MET A 424 17.21 8.45 4.03
CA MET A 424 17.36 9.64 3.18
C MET A 424 17.02 9.37 1.71
N THR A 425 17.34 8.18 1.20
CA THR A 425 16.96 7.80 -0.16
C THR A 425 15.45 7.75 -0.31
N VAL A 426 14.74 7.17 0.67
CA VAL A 426 13.29 7.13 0.62
C VAL A 426 12.68 8.53 0.75
N MET A 427 13.20 9.36 1.66
CA MET A 427 12.74 10.74 1.79
C MET A 427 12.88 11.52 0.48
N LEU A 428 14.01 11.38 -0.22
CA LEU A 428 14.23 11.99 -1.53
C LEU A 428 13.21 11.50 -2.58
N VAL A 429 12.94 10.18 -2.62
CA VAL A 429 11.91 9.59 -3.49
C VAL A 429 10.53 10.15 -3.16
N THR A 430 10.15 10.22 -1.88
CA THR A 430 8.85 10.78 -1.46
C THR A 430 8.72 12.26 -1.83
N THR A 431 9.77 13.07 -1.73
CA THR A 431 9.77 14.48 -2.13
C THR A 431 9.56 14.63 -3.63
N CYS A 432 10.20 13.77 -4.43
CA CYS A 432 10.01 13.74 -5.89
C CYS A 432 8.58 13.33 -6.26
N LEU A 433 8.02 12.29 -5.64
CA LEU A 433 6.65 11.84 -5.88
C LEU A 433 5.61 12.86 -5.43
N THR A 434 5.79 13.47 -4.25
CA THR A 434 4.89 14.52 -3.73
C THR A 434 4.91 15.74 -4.64
N SER A 435 6.08 16.14 -5.16
CA SER A 435 6.17 17.20 -6.17
C SER A 435 5.35 16.87 -7.43
N LEU A 436 5.31 15.62 -7.88
CA LEU A 436 4.46 15.21 -8.99
C LEU A 436 2.97 15.26 -8.62
N VAL A 437 2.60 14.82 -7.42
CA VAL A 437 1.22 14.89 -6.91
C VAL A 437 0.71 16.33 -6.84
N ILE A 438 1.52 17.29 -6.39
CA ILE A 438 1.15 18.73 -6.36
C ILE A 438 0.72 19.23 -7.75
N VAL A 439 1.39 18.78 -8.82
CA VAL A 439 1.09 19.21 -10.21
C VAL A 439 -0.02 18.39 -10.86
N VAL A 440 -0.06 17.08 -10.61
CA VAL A 440 -0.93 16.14 -11.32
C VAL A 440 -2.28 15.97 -10.62
N CYS A 441 -2.31 15.97 -9.28
CA CYS A 441 -3.50 15.67 -8.49
C CYS A 441 -4.07 16.93 -7.83
N TRP A 442 -3.23 17.82 -7.28
CA TRP A 442 -3.71 19.06 -6.65
C TRP A 442 -3.94 20.22 -7.63
N HIS A 443 -3.65 20.02 -8.92
CA HIS A 443 -3.78 21.02 -9.98
C HIS A 443 -3.13 22.38 -9.66
N LYS A 444 -2.06 22.40 -8.85
CA LYS A 444 -1.32 23.62 -8.51
C LYS A 444 -0.33 23.98 -9.63
N PRO A 445 0.02 25.27 -9.80
CA PRO A 445 0.96 25.67 -10.83
C PRO A 445 2.32 24.96 -10.62
N PRO A 446 3.02 24.57 -11.71
CA PRO A 446 4.27 23.81 -11.63
C PRO A 446 5.38 24.55 -10.87
N ILE A 447 5.28 25.88 -10.75
CA ILE A 447 6.18 26.70 -9.94
C ILE A 447 6.11 26.32 -8.46
N VAL A 448 4.91 26.05 -7.92
CA VAL A 448 4.74 25.67 -6.50
C VAL A 448 5.39 24.32 -6.24
N ALA A 449 5.20 23.35 -7.14
CA ALA A 449 5.85 22.06 -7.05
C ALA A 449 7.37 22.15 -7.18
N LEU A 450 7.87 22.98 -8.11
CA LEU A 450 9.30 23.24 -8.27
C LEU A 450 9.89 23.90 -7.01
N CYS A 451 9.21 24.89 -6.42
CA CYS A 451 9.63 25.51 -5.16
C CYS A 451 9.68 24.49 -4.02
N PHE A 452 8.67 23.62 -3.90
CA PHE A 452 8.65 22.54 -2.92
C PHE A 452 9.83 21.58 -3.11
N LEU A 453 10.05 21.11 -4.35
CA LEU A 453 11.13 20.18 -4.69
C LEU A 453 12.50 20.80 -4.46
N LEU A 454 12.72 22.06 -4.85
CA LEU A 454 14.01 22.74 -4.66
C LEU A 454 14.28 23.02 -3.18
N PHE A 455 13.27 23.45 -2.41
CA PHE A 455 13.45 23.74 -0.99
C PHE A 455 13.71 22.48 -0.17
N PHE A 456 12.81 21.51 -0.18
CA PHE A 456 12.98 20.29 0.62
C PHE A 456 14.01 19.32 0.01
N GLY A 457 14.03 19.21 -1.32
CA GLY A 457 14.99 18.36 -2.02
C GLY A 457 16.44 18.84 -1.87
N SER A 458 16.70 20.14 -1.73
CA SER A 458 18.08 20.61 -1.45
C SER A 458 18.56 20.25 -0.04
N ILE A 459 17.68 20.34 0.96
CA ILE A 459 17.98 19.90 2.34
C ILE A 459 18.27 18.39 2.36
N GLU A 460 17.43 17.61 1.69
CA GLU A 460 17.60 16.15 1.62
C GLU A 460 18.83 15.76 0.82
N LEU A 461 19.12 16.45 -0.28
CA LEU A 461 20.31 16.20 -1.09
C LEU A 461 21.59 16.51 -0.31
N LEU A 462 21.57 17.52 0.57
CA LEU A 462 22.67 17.83 1.47
C LEU A 462 22.94 16.66 2.44
N TYR A 463 21.90 16.14 3.11
CA TYR A 463 22.03 14.98 4.00
C TYR A 463 22.37 13.68 3.26
N PHE A 464 21.82 13.48 2.07
CA PHE A 464 22.12 12.34 1.21
C PHE A 464 23.59 12.37 0.78
N SER A 465 24.12 13.54 0.41
CA SER A 465 25.54 13.70 0.08
C SER A 465 26.45 13.43 1.27
N ALA A 466 26.10 13.88 2.47
CA ALA A 466 26.83 13.54 3.70
C ALA A 466 26.79 12.03 4.02
N SER A 467 25.66 11.37 3.76
CA SER A 467 25.53 9.92 3.96
C SER A 467 26.36 9.12 2.96
N LEU A 468 26.43 9.56 1.70
CA LEU A 468 27.23 8.92 0.65
C LEU A 468 28.74 8.96 0.92
N THR A 469 29.24 10.00 1.59
CA THR A 469 30.67 10.05 1.98
C THR A 469 31.06 8.89 2.91
N LYS A 470 30.09 8.29 3.61
CA LYS A 470 30.29 7.16 4.53
C LYS A 470 30.00 5.79 3.91
N PHE A 471 30.08 5.70 2.58
CA PHE A 471 29.82 4.46 1.84
C PHE A 471 30.61 3.25 2.37
N CYS A 472 31.92 3.43 2.61
CA CYS A 472 32.80 2.37 3.12
C CYS A 472 32.55 2.03 4.60
N GLU A 473 31.88 2.90 5.36
CA GLU A 473 31.62 2.74 6.79
C GLU A 473 30.27 2.08 7.08
N GLY A 474 29.68 1.37 6.11
CA GLY A 474 28.46 0.58 6.30
C GLY A 474 27.29 0.96 5.40
N ALA A 475 27.31 2.14 4.78
CA ALA A 475 26.20 2.60 3.93
C ALA A 475 26.07 1.80 2.61
N TRP A 476 27.07 0.98 2.24
CA TRP A 476 26.98 0.04 1.12
C TRP A 476 25.90 -1.04 1.29
N LEU A 477 25.58 -1.44 2.53
CA LEU A 477 24.67 -2.56 2.80
C LEU A 477 23.24 -2.29 2.29
N PRO A 478 22.56 -1.18 2.65
CA PRO A 478 21.22 -0.89 2.15
C PRO A 478 21.17 -0.75 0.63
N ILE A 479 22.21 -0.20 -0.02
CA ILE A 479 22.29 -0.15 -1.48
C ILE A 479 22.35 -1.57 -2.07
N LEU A 480 23.18 -2.45 -1.51
CA LEU A 480 23.30 -3.82 -1.98
C LEU A 480 21.97 -4.58 -1.82
N LEU A 481 21.35 -4.44 -0.64
CA LEU A 481 20.05 -5.05 -0.36
C LEU A 481 18.98 -4.52 -1.32
N ALA A 482 18.93 -3.20 -1.54
CA ALA A 482 18.00 -2.58 -2.45
C ALA A 482 18.21 -3.06 -3.89
N LEU A 483 19.46 -3.15 -4.38
CA LEU A 483 19.77 -3.69 -5.70
C LEU A 483 19.32 -5.14 -5.85
N PHE A 484 19.55 -5.98 -4.84
CA PHE A 484 19.10 -7.37 -4.84
C PHE A 484 17.57 -7.48 -4.92
N LEU A 485 16.85 -6.75 -4.08
CA LEU A 485 15.39 -6.73 -4.08
C LEU A 485 14.82 -6.13 -5.38
N MET A 486 15.43 -5.07 -5.90
CA MET A 486 15.08 -4.46 -7.19
C MET A 486 15.18 -5.45 -8.34
N ILE A 487 16.23 -6.27 -8.37
CA ILE A 487 16.40 -7.31 -9.40
C ILE A 487 15.23 -8.30 -9.32
N ILE A 488 14.88 -8.77 -8.11
CA ILE A 488 13.75 -9.68 -7.90
C ILE A 488 12.44 -9.05 -8.39
N MET A 489 12.16 -7.82 -7.96
CA MET A 489 10.92 -7.12 -8.30
C MET A 489 10.81 -6.83 -9.79
N PHE A 490 11.89 -6.36 -10.41
CA PHE A 490 11.92 -6.07 -11.84
C PHE A 490 11.77 -7.35 -12.68
N LEU A 491 12.47 -8.43 -12.32
CA LEU A 491 12.34 -9.74 -12.99
C LEU A 491 10.90 -10.25 -12.91
N TRP A 492 10.29 -10.15 -11.73
CA TRP A 492 8.91 -10.59 -11.49
C TRP A 492 7.91 -9.76 -12.29
N HIS A 493 8.03 -8.44 -12.23
CA HIS A 493 7.17 -7.51 -12.95
C HIS A 493 7.28 -7.70 -14.46
N TYR A 494 8.51 -7.81 -14.98
CA TYR A 494 8.77 -8.05 -16.41
C TYR A 494 8.13 -9.36 -16.89
N ALA A 495 8.30 -10.45 -16.13
CA ALA A 495 7.72 -11.74 -16.49
C ALA A 495 6.18 -11.70 -16.43
N THR A 496 5.60 -11.02 -15.44
CA THR A 496 4.15 -10.88 -15.29
C THR A 496 3.53 -10.12 -16.45
N ILE A 497 4.11 -8.98 -16.83
CA ILE A 497 3.66 -8.20 -18.01
C ILE A 497 3.76 -9.05 -19.28
N ARG A 498 4.88 -9.73 -19.48
CA ARG A 498 5.09 -10.55 -20.68
C ARG A 498 4.16 -11.75 -20.78
N LYS A 499 3.85 -12.38 -19.65
CA LYS A 499 2.84 -13.44 -19.58
C LYS A 499 1.49 -12.89 -20.00
N TYR A 500 1.09 -11.75 -19.45
CA TYR A 500 -0.18 -11.09 -19.79
C TYR A 500 -0.26 -10.70 -21.27
N GLU A 501 0.79 -10.10 -21.84
CA GLU A 501 0.86 -9.77 -23.27
C GLU A 501 0.70 -11.03 -24.15
N TYR A 502 1.34 -12.14 -23.76
CA TYR A 502 1.22 -13.41 -24.48
C TYR A 502 -0.21 -13.96 -24.42
N ASP A 503 -0.85 -13.93 -23.25
CA ASP A 503 -2.25 -14.35 -23.10
C ASP A 503 -3.20 -13.47 -23.92
N LEU A 504 -2.95 -12.16 -23.98
CA LEU A 504 -3.77 -11.23 -24.75
C LEU A 504 -3.66 -11.48 -26.26
N HIS A 505 -2.46 -11.77 -26.76
CA HIS A 505 -2.23 -12.07 -28.18
C HIS A 505 -2.74 -13.45 -28.59
N ASN A 506 -2.67 -14.44 -27.69
CA ASN A 506 -3.13 -15.81 -27.95
C ASN A 506 -4.55 -16.07 -27.40
N LYS A 507 -5.33 -15.01 -27.13
CA LYS A 507 -6.72 -15.16 -26.72
C LYS A 507 -7.50 -15.87 -27.82
N VAL A 508 -8.38 -16.76 -27.41
CA VAL A 508 -9.24 -17.54 -28.30
C VAL A 508 -10.54 -16.77 -28.50
N SER A 509 -11.04 -16.76 -29.75
CA SER A 509 -12.31 -16.12 -30.08
C SER A 509 -13.48 -16.86 -29.44
N LEU A 510 -14.57 -16.14 -29.20
CA LEU A 510 -15.80 -16.74 -28.73
C LEU A 510 -16.36 -17.74 -29.76
N ASP A 511 -16.18 -17.44 -31.05
CA ASP A 511 -16.62 -18.29 -32.16
C ASP A 511 -16.02 -19.69 -32.09
N TRP A 512 -14.77 -19.81 -31.62
CA TRP A 512 -14.15 -21.11 -31.38
C TRP A 512 -14.91 -21.91 -30.31
N LEU A 513 -15.26 -21.28 -29.18
CA LEU A 513 -16.04 -21.94 -28.11
C LEU A 513 -17.43 -22.35 -28.58
N LEU A 514 -18.09 -21.51 -29.39
CA LEU A 514 -19.40 -21.81 -29.94
C LEU A 514 -19.34 -22.93 -30.99
N ALA A 515 -18.26 -22.97 -31.78
CA ALA A 515 -18.01 -24.06 -32.72
C ALA A 515 -17.76 -25.40 -32.00
N LEU A 516 -17.26 -25.38 -30.76
CA LEU A 516 -17.07 -26.55 -29.88
C LEU A 516 -18.38 -27.15 -29.33
N GLY A 517 -19.55 -26.67 -29.78
CA GLY A 517 -20.86 -27.19 -29.40
C GLY A 517 -21.15 -28.64 -29.88
N PRO A 518 -22.42 -29.00 -30.12
CA PRO A 518 -22.86 -30.40 -30.31
C PRO A 518 -22.20 -31.15 -31.49
N SER A 519 -21.55 -30.43 -32.40
CA SER A 519 -20.81 -30.97 -33.55
C SER A 519 -19.54 -31.74 -33.19
N LEU A 520 -18.92 -31.49 -32.03
CA LEU A 520 -17.59 -32.02 -31.65
C LEU A 520 -17.62 -33.09 -30.54
N GLY A 521 -18.80 -33.47 -30.03
CA GLY A 521 -18.94 -34.56 -29.05
C GLY A 521 -18.41 -34.25 -27.65
N ILE A 522 -18.37 -32.97 -27.27
CA ILE A 522 -17.84 -32.54 -25.97
C ILE A 522 -18.87 -32.79 -24.86
N ALA A 523 -18.47 -33.53 -23.83
CA ALA A 523 -19.36 -33.90 -22.73
C ALA A 523 -19.54 -32.74 -21.73
N ARG A 524 -20.79 -32.45 -21.36
CA ARG A 524 -21.13 -31.49 -20.30
C ARG A 524 -21.35 -32.23 -18.98
N VAL A 525 -20.46 -32.04 -18.01
CA VAL A 525 -20.52 -32.70 -16.69
C VAL A 525 -21.37 -31.83 -15.75
N PRO A 526 -22.22 -32.41 -14.88
CA PRO A 526 -22.93 -31.63 -13.85
C PRO A 526 -21.92 -30.92 -12.91
N GLY A 527 -22.24 -29.70 -12.48
CA GLY A 527 -21.37 -28.87 -11.63
C GLY A 527 -21.05 -27.49 -12.21
N ILE A 528 -20.32 -26.69 -11.44
CA ILE A 528 -19.80 -25.37 -11.83
C ILE A 528 -18.29 -25.44 -12.07
N GLY A 529 -17.85 -25.06 -13.27
CA GLY A 529 -16.43 -24.95 -13.61
C GLY A 529 -15.97 -23.50 -13.52
N LEU A 530 -15.15 -23.18 -12.52
CA LEU A 530 -14.52 -21.87 -12.36
C LEU A 530 -13.17 -21.84 -13.06
N VAL A 531 -13.07 -21.14 -14.19
CA VAL A 531 -11.82 -21.00 -14.94
C VAL A 531 -11.17 -19.66 -14.56
N PHE A 532 -10.08 -19.72 -13.81
CA PHE A 532 -9.34 -18.53 -13.46
C PHE A 532 -8.52 -18.01 -14.64
N THR A 533 -8.63 -16.71 -14.91
CA THR A 533 -7.94 -16.05 -16.01
C THR A 533 -7.47 -14.65 -15.64
N ASP A 534 -6.29 -14.28 -16.13
CA ASP A 534 -5.78 -12.91 -16.04
C ASP A 534 -6.41 -12.01 -17.13
N LEU A 535 -7.17 -12.57 -18.09
CA LEU A 535 -7.79 -11.84 -19.18
C LEU A 535 -9.17 -11.29 -18.81
N THR A 536 -9.36 -10.00 -19.04
CA THR A 536 -10.67 -9.35 -18.84
C THR A 536 -11.62 -9.52 -20.03
N ALA A 537 -11.09 -9.88 -21.20
CA ALA A 537 -11.86 -10.11 -22.41
C ALA A 537 -11.28 -11.27 -23.24
N GLY A 538 -12.16 -12.04 -23.89
CA GLY A 538 -11.79 -13.23 -24.65
C GLY A 538 -11.61 -14.49 -23.79
N ILE A 539 -11.42 -15.62 -24.45
CA ILE A 539 -11.25 -16.91 -23.77
C ILE A 539 -9.75 -17.19 -23.67
N PRO A 540 -9.24 -17.58 -22.49
CA PRO A 540 -7.82 -17.82 -22.32
C PRO A 540 -7.36 -19.12 -23.00
N ALA A 541 -6.12 -19.14 -23.48
CA ALA A 541 -5.54 -20.28 -24.20
C ALA A 541 -5.34 -21.53 -23.32
N ASN A 542 -5.30 -21.38 -21.99
CA ASN A 542 -5.27 -22.53 -21.06
C ASN A 542 -6.55 -23.36 -21.21
N PHE A 543 -7.69 -22.69 -21.32
CA PHE A 543 -8.98 -23.35 -21.43
C PHE A 543 -9.12 -24.09 -22.75
N SER A 544 -8.65 -23.51 -23.86
CA SER A 544 -8.71 -24.22 -25.14
C SER A 544 -7.88 -25.51 -25.13
N ARG A 545 -6.67 -25.47 -24.57
CA ARG A 545 -5.83 -26.66 -24.40
C ARG A 545 -6.42 -27.69 -23.45
N PHE A 546 -7.08 -27.23 -22.39
CA PHE A 546 -7.80 -28.11 -21.46
C PHE A 546 -8.88 -28.90 -22.22
N VAL A 547 -9.75 -28.21 -22.95
CA VAL A 547 -10.86 -28.85 -23.66
C VAL A 547 -10.39 -29.74 -24.81
N THR A 548 -9.27 -29.40 -25.48
CA THR A 548 -8.70 -30.29 -26.52
C THR A 548 -8.10 -31.58 -25.94
N ASN A 549 -7.55 -31.53 -24.73
CA ASN A 549 -6.94 -32.71 -24.08
C ASN A 549 -7.98 -33.55 -23.34
N LEU A 550 -8.97 -32.88 -22.75
CA LEU A 550 -10.08 -33.49 -22.02
C LEU A 550 -11.37 -32.89 -22.61
N PRO A 551 -12.06 -33.62 -23.52
CA PRO A 551 -13.26 -33.13 -24.20
C PRO A 551 -14.48 -33.20 -23.27
N ALA A 552 -14.35 -32.64 -22.07
CA ALA A 552 -15.42 -32.50 -21.11
C ALA A 552 -15.24 -31.22 -20.30
N TYR A 553 -16.34 -30.50 -20.04
CA TYR A 553 -16.34 -29.37 -19.12
C TYR A 553 -17.71 -29.22 -18.44
N HIS A 554 -17.76 -28.43 -17.39
CA HIS A 554 -18.94 -28.31 -16.52
C HIS A 554 -20.14 -27.68 -17.23
N ARG A 555 -21.36 -28.02 -16.78
CA ARG A 555 -22.63 -27.51 -17.31
C ARG A 555 -22.68 -25.98 -17.23
N ILE A 556 -22.25 -25.43 -16.09
CA ILE A 556 -22.07 -23.99 -15.92
C ILE A 556 -20.58 -23.67 -15.92
N LEU A 557 -20.20 -22.74 -16.79
CA LEU A 557 -18.82 -22.30 -16.93
C LEU A 557 -18.70 -20.84 -16.53
N VAL A 558 -17.82 -20.52 -15.59
CA VAL A 558 -17.59 -19.13 -15.16
C VAL A 558 -16.11 -18.81 -15.34
N PHE A 559 -15.82 -17.85 -16.22
CA PHE A 559 -14.48 -17.27 -16.35
C PHE A 559 -14.29 -16.22 -15.27
N VAL A 560 -13.50 -16.55 -14.25
CA VAL A 560 -13.24 -15.67 -13.10
C VAL A 560 -11.92 -14.93 -13.33
N CYS A 561 -11.99 -13.60 -13.37
CA CYS A 561 -10.83 -12.73 -13.44
C CYS A 561 -10.69 -11.97 -12.12
N VAL A 562 -9.66 -12.30 -11.33
CA VAL A 562 -9.34 -11.57 -10.11
C VAL A 562 -8.34 -10.48 -10.44
N LYS A 563 -8.71 -9.23 -10.17
CA LYS A 563 -7.90 -8.06 -10.54
C LYS A 563 -7.78 -7.10 -9.36
N SER A 564 -6.55 -6.65 -9.12
CA SER A 564 -6.28 -5.54 -8.21
C SER A 564 -6.38 -4.21 -8.95
N VAL A 565 -7.16 -3.27 -8.41
CA VAL A 565 -7.34 -1.89 -8.93
C VAL A 565 -6.47 -0.94 -8.10
N PRO A 566 -5.89 0.14 -8.67
CA PRO A 566 -5.09 1.11 -7.93
C PRO A 566 -5.98 2.06 -7.09
N VAL A 567 -6.71 1.47 -6.15
CA VAL A 567 -7.48 2.13 -5.08
C VAL A 567 -7.27 1.32 -3.80
N PRO A 568 -7.32 1.94 -2.61
CA PRO A 568 -7.15 1.20 -1.35
C PRO A 568 -8.19 0.10 -1.19
N HIS A 569 -9.46 0.47 -1.37
CA HIS A 569 -10.62 -0.36 -1.09
C HIS A 569 -11.66 -0.23 -2.21
N VAL A 570 -12.21 -1.38 -2.63
CA VAL A 570 -13.33 -1.44 -3.56
C VAL A 570 -14.61 -1.74 -2.76
N PRO A 571 -15.65 -0.89 -2.85
CA PRO A 571 -16.93 -1.13 -2.19
C PRO A 571 -17.53 -2.48 -2.59
N ALA A 572 -18.13 -3.20 -1.63
CA ALA A 572 -18.68 -4.53 -1.86
C ALA A 572 -19.74 -4.57 -3.00
N ALA A 573 -20.50 -3.48 -3.16
CA ALA A 573 -21.49 -3.33 -4.23
C ALA A 573 -20.88 -3.18 -5.64
N GLU A 574 -19.61 -2.79 -5.76
CA GLU A 574 -18.94 -2.59 -7.06
C GLU A 574 -17.86 -3.65 -7.33
N ARG A 575 -17.65 -4.57 -6.38
CA ARG A 575 -16.61 -5.61 -6.41
C ARG A 575 -16.80 -6.60 -7.55
N TYR A 576 -18.04 -7.02 -7.80
CA TYR A 576 -18.37 -8.03 -8.81
C TYR A 576 -18.92 -7.39 -10.08
N LEU A 577 -18.25 -7.66 -11.19
CA LEU A 577 -18.74 -7.40 -12.53
C LEU A 577 -19.08 -8.73 -13.19
N VAL A 578 -20.35 -8.94 -13.50
CA VAL A 578 -20.80 -10.16 -14.16
C VAL A 578 -21.28 -9.83 -15.57
N GLY A 579 -20.98 -10.71 -16.51
CA GLY A 579 -21.51 -10.64 -17.88
C GLY A 579 -21.61 -12.02 -18.51
N ARG A 580 -22.44 -12.14 -19.55
CA ARG A 580 -22.64 -13.39 -20.28
C ARG A 580 -21.55 -13.59 -21.34
N VAL A 581 -21.18 -14.85 -21.61
CA VAL A 581 -20.18 -15.23 -22.63
C VAL A 581 -20.84 -16.16 -23.63
N GLY A 582 -21.23 -15.64 -24.79
CA GLY A 582 -21.97 -16.40 -25.81
C GLY A 582 -23.49 -16.45 -25.57
N PRO A 583 -24.22 -17.26 -26.36
CA PRO A 583 -25.67 -17.39 -26.25
C PRO A 583 -26.11 -17.92 -24.88
N SER A 584 -27.33 -17.60 -24.46
CA SER A 584 -27.91 -18.05 -23.19
C SER A 584 -27.89 -19.58 -23.02
N ALA A 585 -28.08 -20.32 -24.12
CA ALA A 585 -28.03 -21.78 -24.15
C ALA A 585 -26.69 -22.40 -23.72
N HIS A 586 -25.57 -21.67 -23.80
CA HIS A 586 -24.25 -22.18 -23.42
C HIS A 586 -23.92 -22.08 -21.92
N ARG A 587 -24.81 -21.45 -21.12
CA ARG A 587 -24.68 -21.29 -19.65
C ARG A 587 -23.26 -20.88 -19.21
N SER A 588 -22.69 -19.92 -19.95
CA SER A 588 -21.31 -19.48 -19.78
C SER A 588 -21.27 -18.01 -19.37
N TYR A 589 -20.53 -17.71 -18.31
CA TYR A 589 -20.47 -16.40 -17.68
C TYR A 589 -19.03 -15.93 -17.52
N ARG A 590 -18.85 -14.61 -17.40
CA ARG A 590 -17.61 -13.97 -16.99
C ARG A 590 -17.87 -13.18 -15.73
N CYS A 591 -17.03 -13.38 -14.73
CA CYS A 591 -17.03 -12.64 -13.50
C CYS A 591 -15.67 -11.97 -13.31
N ILE A 592 -15.64 -10.64 -13.25
CA ILE A 592 -14.44 -9.89 -12.85
C ILE A 592 -14.63 -9.46 -11.40
N VAL A 593 -13.71 -9.89 -10.55
CA VAL A 593 -13.69 -9.60 -9.12
C VAL A 593 -12.59 -8.58 -8.88
N ARG A 594 -12.98 -7.41 -8.39
CA ARG A 594 -12.10 -6.25 -8.23
C ARG A 594 -11.74 -6.06 -6.77
N TYR A 595 -10.45 -6.07 -6.48
CA TYR A 595 -9.89 -5.81 -5.15
C TYR A 595 -9.06 -4.53 -5.17
N GLY A 596 -9.15 -3.73 -4.12
CA GLY A 596 -8.18 -2.68 -3.85
C GLY A 596 -6.85 -3.26 -3.36
N TYR A 597 -5.79 -2.46 -3.33
CA TYR A 597 -4.47 -2.92 -2.89
C TYR A 597 -4.40 -3.21 -1.38
N ARG A 598 -5.40 -2.80 -0.59
CA ARG A 598 -5.58 -3.13 0.83
C ARG A 598 -6.72 -4.13 1.08
N ASP A 599 -7.47 -4.56 0.05
CA ASP A 599 -8.59 -5.48 0.25
C ASP A 599 -8.12 -6.90 0.55
N VAL A 600 -8.87 -7.57 1.43
CA VAL A 600 -8.61 -8.96 1.83
C VAL A 600 -9.32 -9.91 0.88
N HIS A 601 -8.60 -10.93 0.40
CA HIS A 601 -9.23 -12.06 -0.30
C HIS A 601 -10.02 -12.88 0.73
N GLN A 602 -11.33 -13.00 0.49
CA GLN A 602 -12.24 -13.78 1.33
C GLN A 602 -11.90 -15.28 1.28
N ASP A 603 -12.37 -16.04 2.28
CA ASP A 603 -12.26 -17.51 2.28
C ASP A 603 -13.04 -18.14 1.13
N VAL A 604 -12.58 -19.28 0.62
CA VAL A 604 -13.13 -19.91 -0.60
C VAL A 604 -14.62 -20.20 -0.48
N ASP A 605 -15.08 -20.74 0.65
CA ASP A 605 -16.49 -21.08 0.85
C ASP A 605 -17.39 -19.83 0.80
N SER A 606 -16.88 -18.70 1.33
CA SER A 606 -17.57 -17.41 1.25
C SER A 606 -17.54 -16.82 -0.16
N PHE A 607 -16.43 -17.01 -0.88
CA PHE A 607 -16.29 -16.58 -2.27
C PHE A 607 -17.22 -17.35 -3.21
N GLU A 608 -17.31 -18.68 -3.07
CA GLU A 608 -18.21 -19.54 -3.85
C GLU A 608 -19.67 -19.12 -3.65
N SER A 609 -20.09 -18.96 -2.39
CA SER A 609 -21.46 -18.59 -2.04
C SER A 609 -21.81 -17.18 -2.56
N GLU A 610 -20.89 -16.21 -2.41
CA GLU A 610 -21.11 -14.85 -2.93
C GLU A 610 -21.13 -14.82 -4.46
N LEU A 611 -20.23 -15.56 -5.12
CA LEU A 611 -20.20 -15.64 -6.59
C LEU A 611 -21.51 -16.21 -7.15
N VAL A 612 -22.04 -17.29 -6.56
CA VAL A 612 -23.31 -17.90 -6.98
C VAL A 612 -24.47 -16.93 -6.75
N ALA A 613 -24.52 -16.25 -5.60
CA ALA A 613 -25.54 -15.23 -5.34
C ALA A 613 -25.49 -14.09 -6.38
N ARG A 614 -24.30 -13.62 -6.75
CA ARG A 614 -24.12 -12.57 -7.77
C ARG A 614 -24.49 -13.04 -9.17
N LEU A 615 -24.24 -14.30 -9.50
CA LEU A 615 -24.70 -14.90 -10.76
C LEU A 615 -26.23 -15.01 -10.79
N ALA A 616 -26.87 -15.39 -9.68
CA ALA A 616 -28.33 -15.40 -9.58
C ALA A 616 -28.93 -14.00 -9.78
N ASP A 617 -28.38 -12.99 -9.12
CA ASP A 617 -28.78 -11.58 -9.30
C ASP A 617 -28.59 -11.14 -10.77
N PHE A 618 -27.50 -11.57 -11.41
CA PHE A 618 -27.24 -11.26 -12.82
C PHE A 618 -28.29 -11.85 -13.75
N ILE A 619 -28.64 -13.13 -13.57
CA ILE A 619 -29.60 -13.84 -14.41
C ILE A 619 -30.96 -13.14 -14.35
N GLN A 620 -31.40 -12.73 -13.16
CA GLN A 620 -32.62 -11.96 -12.98
C GLN A 620 -32.53 -10.59 -13.69
N TYR A 621 -31.43 -9.86 -13.50
CA TYR A 621 -31.23 -8.55 -14.12
C TYR A 621 -31.20 -8.62 -15.66
N ASP A 622 -30.45 -9.57 -16.22
CA ASP A 622 -30.31 -9.81 -17.66
C ASP A 622 -31.67 -10.14 -18.28
N TRP A 623 -32.49 -10.91 -17.58
CA TRP A 623 -33.87 -11.20 -17.99
C TRP A 623 -34.74 -9.94 -18.08
N TYR A 624 -34.78 -9.11 -17.02
CA TYR A 624 -35.55 -7.86 -17.03
C TYR A 624 -35.08 -6.91 -18.14
N ARG A 625 -33.77 -6.87 -18.39
CA ARG A 625 -33.18 -6.05 -19.45
C ARG A 625 -33.57 -6.55 -20.84
N SER A 626 -33.45 -7.85 -21.10
CA SER A 626 -33.84 -8.46 -22.37
C SER A 626 -35.32 -8.21 -22.69
N ARG A 627 -36.18 -8.31 -21.67
CA ARG A 627 -37.60 -7.99 -21.75
C ARG A 627 -37.87 -6.51 -22.06
N ARG A 628 -37.07 -5.60 -21.52
CA ARG A 628 -37.20 -4.17 -21.80
C ARG A 628 -36.77 -3.81 -23.22
N SER A 629 -35.76 -4.48 -23.76
CA SER A 629 -35.38 -4.31 -25.16
C SER A 629 -36.39 -4.92 -26.13
N SER A 630 -37.09 -6.00 -25.78
CA SER A 630 -38.13 -6.58 -26.64
C SER A 630 -39.43 -5.76 -26.67
N MET A 631 -39.71 -4.97 -25.64
CA MET A 631 -40.86 -4.04 -25.61
C MET A 631 -40.60 -2.70 -26.31
N SER A 632 -39.35 -2.36 -26.64
CA SER A 632 -38.98 -1.07 -27.26
C SER A 632 -38.71 -1.16 -28.76
N VAL A 633 -39.07 -2.26 -29.42
CA VAL A 633 -38.88 -2.46 -30.87
C VAL A 633 -40.24 -2.41 -31.55
N GLU A 634 -40.69 -1.19 -31.86
CA GLU A 634 -41.55 -0.96 -33.04
C GLU A 634 -40.97 0.09 -34.01
N ASP A 635 -39.93 0.86 -33.65
CA ASP A 635 -39.28 1.78 -34.59
C ASP A 635 -37.74 1.72 -34.46
N ASP A 636 -37.10 0.88 -35.27
CA ASP A 636 -35.81 1.11 -35.94
C ASP A 636 -35.17 -0.23 -36.37
N VAL A 637 -35.53 -0.66 -37.58
CA VAL A 637 -34.84 -1.75 -38.28
C VAL A 637 -33.59 -1.16 -38.95
N SER A 638 -32.47 -1.13 -38.24
CA SER A 638 -31.13 -1.40 -38.82
C SER A 638 -30.01 -1.37 -37.75
N ASN A 639 -29.15 -2.39 -37.80
CA ASN A 639 -27.85 -2.52 -37.12
C ASN A 639 -27.83 -2.72 -35.59
N SER A 640 -28.03 -3.96 -35.11
CA SER A 640 -27.66 -4.29 -33.71
C SER A 640 -27.27 -5.75 -33.41
N ASN A 641 -26.87 -6.57 -34.39
CA ASN A 641 -26.50 -7.97 -34.10
C ASN A 641 -25.08 -8.19 -33.53
N GLU A 642 -24.21 -7.18 -33.43
CA GLU A 642 -22.81 -7.39 -33.00
C GLU A 642 -22.41 -6.82 -31.63
N SER A 643 -23.27 -6.12 -30.88
CA SER A 643 -22.82 -5.43 -29.65
C SER A 643 -23.37 -5.95 -28.31
N SER A 644 -24.31 -6.90 -28.30
CA SER A 644 -24.97 -7.35 -27.06
C SER A 644 -24.12 -8.33 -26.21
N SER A 645 -23.21 -9.09 -26.84
CA SER A 645 -22.52 -10.23 -26.22
C SER A 645 -21.32 -9.88 -25.31
N HIS A 646 -21.03 -8.58 -25.10
CA HIS A 646 -19.80 -8.13 -24.42
C HIS A 646 -19.97 -7.12 -23.29
N ARG A 647 -21.20 -6.75 -22.90
CA ARG A 647 -21.41 -5.74 -21.84
C ARG A 647 -21.42 -6.39 -20.46
N LEU A 648 -20.33 -6.18 -19.72
CA LEU A 648 -20.26 -6.46 -18.28
C LEU A 648 -21.16 -5.49 -17.51
N THR A 649 -21.82 -5.98 -16.47
CA THR A 649 -22.70 -5.19 -15.60
C THR A 649 -22.25 -5.28 -14.15
N VAL A 650 -22.30 -4.14 -13.45
CA VAL A 650 -22.03 -4.06 -12.01
C VAL A 650 -23.24 -4.60 -11.26
N ILE A 651 -23.03 -5.54 -10.34
CA ILE A 651 -24.09 -6.11 -9.51
C ILE A 651 -23.84 -5.73 -8.06
N GLY A 652 -24.72 -4.89 -7.54
CA GLY A 652 -24.68 -4.37 -6.17
C GLY A 652 -25.12 -5.39 -5.13
N THR A 653 -24.75 -5.13 -3.87
CA THR A 653 -25.11 -5.94 -2.68
C THR A 653 -26.59 -5.86 -2.27
N THR A 654 -27.38 -5.02 -2.91
CA THR A 654 -28.82 -4.90 -2.64
C THR A 654 -29.57 -5.96 -3.44
N GLY A 655 -29.93 -7.05 -2.77
CA GLY A 655 -30.82 -8.06 -3.35
C GLY A 655 -32.11 -7.40 -3.84
N PHE A 656 -32.59 -7.83 -5.02
CA PHE A 656 -33.92 -7.50 -5.50
C PHE A 656 -34.97 -8.19 -4.60
N SER A 657 -35.22 -7.62 -3.41
CA SER A 657 -36.31 -8.06 -2.54
C SER A 657 -37.63 -7.55 -3.11
N ILE A 658 -38.35 -8.43 -3.81
CA ILE A 658 -39.76 -8.24 -4.13
C ILE A 658 -40.54 -8.62 -2.86
N GLN A 659 -41.01 -7.62 -2.11
CA GLN A 659 -41.92 -7.84 -0.98
C GLN A 659 -43.37 -7.57 -1.43
N PRO A 660 -44.34 -8.47 -1.17
CA PRO A 660 -45.74 -8.27 -1.50
C PRO A 660 -46.35 -7.19 -0.58
N GLY A 661 -47.08 -6.24 -1.17
CA GLY A 661 -47.53 -5.03 -0.51
C GLY A 661 -48.57 -5.26 0.60
N TYR A 662 -48.44 -4.48 1.66
CA TYR A 662 -49.54 -4.06 2.54
C TYR A 662 -49.55 -2.53 2.57
N GLU A 663 -50.70 -1.93 2.28
CA GLU A 663 -50.92 -0.48 2.29
C GLU A 663 -50.85 0.11 3.70
N SER A 664 -50.07 1.18 3.88
CA SER A 664 -50.48 2.33 4.70
C SER A 664 -49.55 3.53 4.53
N GLY A 665 -50.14 4.70 4.21
CA GLY A 665 -49.72 6.03 4.68
C GLY A 665 -48.46 6.65 4.07
N GLY A 666 -48.65 7.70 3.27
CA GLY A 666 -47.59 8.37 2.50
C GLY A 666 -46.48 9.05 3.30
N GLU A 667 -45.31 9.16 2.68
CA GLU A 667 -44.54 10.41 2.53
C GLU A 667 -43.42 10.18 1.50
N SER A 668 -43.27 11.13 0.58
CA SER A 668 -42.44 11.05 -0.62
C SER A 668 -40.94 11.20 -0.32
N VAL A 669 -40.14 10.18 -0.63
CA VAL A 669 -38.67 10.27 -0.75
C VAL A 669 -38.25 9.60 -2.06
N GLN A 670 -37.59 10.37 -2.93
CA GLN A 670 -37.22 9.99 -4.29
C GLN A 670 -35.79 9.43 -4.28
N GLN A 671 -35.62 8.13 -4.54
CA GLN A 671 -34.34 7.44 -4.58
C GLN A 671 -33.84 7.35 -6.04
N ALA A 672 -32.60 7.79 -6.29
CA ALA A 672 -31.98 7.91 -7.60
C ALA A 672 -31.20 6.63 -7.99
N SER A 673 -31.42 6.13 -9.20
CA SER A 673 -30.56 5.13 -9.84
C SER A 673 -29.88 5.74 -11.07
N VAL A 674 -28.55 5.63 -11.13
CA VAL A 674 -27.71 6.14 -12.22
C VAL A 674 -27.59 5.05 -13.28
N SER A 675 -28.28 5.21 -14.41
CA SER A 675 -28.02 4.43 -15.62
C SER A 675 -27.04 5.21 -16.49
N VAL A 676 -25.81 4.72 -16.62
CA VAL A 676 -24.83 5.29 -17.57
C VAL A 676 -24.96 4.53 -18.88
N GLY A 677 -25.59 5.17 -19.87
CA GLY A 677 -25.50 4.75 -21.27
C GLY A 677 -24.16 5.19 -21.86
N PHE A 678 -23.36 4.24 -22.34
CA PHE A 678 -22.13 4.51 -23.06
C PHE A 678 -22.43 4.71 -24.56
N PRO A 679 -22.01 5.80 -25.21
CA PRO A 679 -21.97 5.89 -26.66
C PRO A 679 -20.69 5.23 -27.19
N THR A 680 -20.83 4.44 -28.25
CA THR A 680 -19.73 3.80 -28.98
C THR A 680 -19.19 4.80 -30.00
N VAL A 681 -17.90 5.15 -29.96
CA VAL A 681 -17.26 5.92 -31.04
C VAL A 681 -16.16 5.07 -31.68
N GLN A 682 -16.36 4.78 -32.96
CA GLN A 682 -15.33 4.30 -33.88
C GLN A 682 -14.38 5.45 -34.22
N SER A 683 -13.07 5.16 -34.10
CA SER A 683 -11.92 5.80 -34.77
C SER A 683 -11.89 7.32 -35.05
N VAL A 684 -10.96 7.98 -34.36
CA VAL A 684 -9.98 9.01 -34.78
C VAL A 684 -10.45 10.31 -35.47
N SER A 685 -9.87 11.41 -34.96
CA SER A 685 -9.65 12.77 -35.51
C SER A 685 -10.73 13.86 -35.34
N ASP A 686 -10.21 14.97 -34.82
CA ASP A 686 -10.64 16.37 -34.92
C ASP A 686 -11.62 16.99 -33.91
N VAL A 687 -11.18 18.19 -33.54
CA VAL A 687 -11.62 19.15 -32.53
C VAL A 687 -12.94 19.81 -32.96
N ILE A 688 -13.85 20.09 -32.02
CA ILE A 688 -14.51 21.40 -31.81
C ILE A 688 -15.34 21.35 -30.51
N GLU A 689 -15.21 22.41 -29.74
CA GLU A 689 -15.89 22.70 -28.48
C GLU A 689 -17.40 22.88 -28.63
N MET A 690 -18.17 22.49 -27.59
CA MET A 690 -19.32 23.29 -27.14
C MET A 690 -19.68 23.00 -25.67
N GLU A 691 -20.03 24.08 -24.95
CA GLU A 691 -20.46 24.16 -23.55
C GLU A 691 -21.88 23.62 -23.28
N PRO A 692 -22.26 23.36 -22.01
CA PRO A 692 -23.53 22.74 -21.68
C PRO A 692 -24.65 23.77 -21.49
N THR A 693 -25.78 23.60 -22.18
CA THR A 693 -27.06 24.20 -21.80
C THR A 693 -27.94 23.14 -21.14
N VAL A 694 -28.16 23.33 -19.84
CA VAL A 694 -29.05 22.55 -18.98
C VAL A 694 -30.50 22.82 -19.37
N SER A 695 -31.28 21.76 -19.57
CA SER A 695 -32.75 21.79 -19.46
C SER A 695 -33.25 20.40 -19.11
N GLU A 696 -33.46 20.16 -17.82
CA GLU A 696 -34.21 19.02 -17.30
C GLU A 696 -35.70 19.16 -17.62
N ARG A 697 -36.36 18.04 -18.00
CA ARG A 697 -37.74 17.76 -17.58
C ARG A 697 -38.06 16.26 -17.70
N ARG A 698 -38.41 15.65 -16.56
CA ARG A 698 -39.00 14.30 -16.45
C ARG A 698 -40.50 14.37 -16.72
N VAL A 699 -41.03 13.34 -17.40
CA VAL A 699 -42.46 12.98 -17.36
C VAL A 699 -42.54 11.50 -16.96
N ARG A 700 -43.36 11.20 -15.94
CA ARG A 700 -43.75 9.85 -15.53
C ARG A 700 -44.98 9.45 -16.33
N PHE A 701 -44.99 8.25 -16.90
CA PHE A 701 -46.22 7.58 -17.31
C PHE A 701 -46.53 6.46 -16.33
N ALA A 702 -47.75 6.49 -15.79
CA ALA A 702 -48.34 5.41 -15.02
C ALA A 702 -48.66 4.26 -15.98
N ILE A 703 -48.34 3.03 -15.59
CA ILE A 703 -48.75 1.82 -16.30
C ILE A 703 -50.01 1.31 -15.60
N ASP A 704 -51.13 1.44 -16.29
CA ASP A 704 -52.37 0.75 -15.91
C ASP A 704 -52.19 -0.76 -16.10
N TYR A 705 -52.64 -1.52 -15.10
CA TYR A 705 -52.71 -2.97 -15.16
C TYR A 705 -53.97 -3.38 -15.91
N GLU A 706 -53.81 -3.96 -17.09
CA GLU A 706 -54.82 -4.86 -17.67
C GLU A 706 -54.27 -6.29 -17.77
N PRO A 707 -55.12 -7.32 -17.54
CA PRO A 707 -54.69 -8.70 -17.53
C PRO A 707 -54.87 -9.30 -18.93
N GLU A 708 -53.78 -9.46 -19.69
CA GLU A 708 -53.80 -10.29 -20.89
C GLU A 708 -52.76 -11.43 -20.83
N SER A 709 -53.27 -12.60 -21.18
CA SER A 709 -52.76 -13.96 -21.06
C SER A 709 -51.97 -14.41 -22.30
N ASP A 710 -51.20 -15.49 -22.11
CA ASP A 710 -50.59 -16.39 -23.12
C ASP A 710 -49.15 -16.16 -23.61
N ALA A 711 -48.55 -14.96 -23.54
CA ALA A 711 -47.10 -14.81 -23.80
C ALA A 711 -46.21 -14.90 -22.54
N ARG A 712 -46.81 -14.98 -21.33
CA ARG A 712 -46.12 -14.90 -20.04
C ARG A 712 -45.41 -16.19 -19.58
N SER A 713 -45.75 -17.34 -20.15
CA SER A 713 -45.33 -18.66 -19.65
C SER A 713 -43.89 -19.02 -20.06
N GLU A 714 -43.58 -19.02 -21.36
CA GLU A 714 -42.34 -19.62 -21.89
C GLU A 714 -41.06 -18.87 -21.49
N VAL A 715 -41.10 -17.54 -21.43
CA VAL A 715 -39.90 -16.72 -21.17
C VAL A 715 -39.63 -16.55 -19.66
N GLY A 716 -40.66 -16.63 -18.82
CA GLY A 716 -40.49 -16.73 -17.36
C GLY A 716 -39.92 -18.10 -16.95
N LEU A 717 -40.36 -19.16 -17.62
CA LEU A 717 -39.83 -20.52 -17.45
C LEU A 717 -38.33 -20.59 -17.76
N GLN A 718 -37.83 -19.91 -18.81
CA GLN A 718 -36.39 -19.91 -19.14
C GLN A 718 -35.50 -19.29 -18.05
N MET A 719 -35.97 -18.24 -17.37
CA MET A 719 -35.24 -17.64 -16.24
C MET A 719 -35.19 -18.61 -15.06
N GLN A 720 -36.33 -19.23 -14.75
CA GLN A 720 -36.45 -20.15 -13.64
C GLN A 720 -35.64 -21.42 -13.89
N GLU A 721 -35.65 -21.95 -15.11
CA GLU A 721 -34.81 -23.08 -15.54
C GLU A 721 -33.31 -22.74 -15.46
N GLU A 722 -32.88 -21.53 -15.84
CA GLU A 722 -31.48 -21.12 -15.71
C GLU A 722 -31.03 -21.00 -14.25
N LEU A 723 -31.93 -20.56 -13.37
CA LEU A 723 -31.66 -20.43 -11.95
C LEU A 723 -31.67 -21.80 -11.23
N GLU A 724 -32.59 -22.68 -11.60
CA GLU A 724 -32.63 -24.07 -11.14
C GLU A 724 -31.39 -24.85 -11.60
N ASP A 725 -30.96 -24.65 -12.85
CA ASP A 725 -29.68 -25.17 -13.37
C ASP A 725 -28.49 -24.71 -12.51
N LEU A 726 -28.49 -23.44 -12.07
CA LEU A 726 -27.43 -22.87 -11.24
C LEU A 726 -27.36 -23.51 -9.86
N TYR A 727 -28.50 -23.63 -9.17
CA TYR A 727 -28.55 -24.25 -7.86
C TYR A 727 -28.25 -25.76 -7.94
N ALA A 728 -28.78 -26.48 -8.94
CA ALA A 728 -28.46 -27.88 -9.16
C ALA A 728 -26.96 -28.10 -9.46
N ALA A 729 -26.34 -27.18 -10.22
CA ALA A 729 -24.90 -27.22 -10.46
C ALA A 729 -24.08 -26.90 -9.20
N GLN A 730 -24.57 -26.02 -8.32
CA GLN A 730 -23.94 -25.75 -7.03
C GLN A 730 -23.95 -27.00 -6.14
N GLU A 731 -25.08 -27.72 -6.07
CA GLU A 731 -25.21 -28.96 -5.30
C GLU A 731 -24.32 -30.10 -5.84
N ALA A 732 -24.11 -30.15 -7.17
CA ALA A 732 -23.22 -31.10 -7.81
C ALA A 732 -21.72 -30.83 -7.55
N GLY A 733 -21.37 -29.64 -7.06
CA GLY A 733 -20.01 -29.24 -6.68
C GLY A 733 -19.33 -28.28 -7.65
N ILE A 734 -18.30 -27.59 -7.14
CA ILE A 734 -17.52 -26.59 -7.85
C ILE A 734 -16.11 -27.12 -8.12
N ALA A 735 -15.65 -27.00 -9.37
CA ALA A 735 -14.31 -27.35 -9.78
C ALA A 735 -13.53 -26.12 -10.23
N PHE A 736 -12.30 -25.99 -9.74
CA PHE A 736 -11.42 -24.87 -10.02
C PHE A 736 -10.38 -25.23 -11.07
N ILE A 737 -10.44 -24.55 -12.22
CA ILE A 737 -9.51 -24.76 -13.34
C ILE A 737 -8.50 -23.61 -13.35
N LEU A 738 -7.24 -23.92 -13.04
CA LEU A 738 -6.14 -22.97 -12.94
C LEU A 738 -5.05 -23.26 -13.97
N GLY A 739 -4.61 -22.22 -14.68
CA GLY A 739 -3.50 -22.31 -15.62
C GLY A 739 -2.16 -22.34 -14.90
N HIS A 740 -1.44 -23.46 -14.97
CA HIS A 740 -0.08 -23.57 -14.45
C HIS A 740 0.92 -23.13 -15.54
N SER A 741 1.32 -21.85 -15.51
CA SER A 741 2.15 -21.24 -16.56
C SER A 741 3.67 -21.43 -16.33
N HIS A 742 4.37 -22.01 -17.30
CA HIS A 742 5.82 -22.04 -17.41
C HIS A 742 6.32 -21.05 -18.46
N VAL A 743 7.07 -20.02 -18.04
CA VAL A 743 7.62 -19.03 -18.98
C VAL A 743 9.00 -19.48 -19.46
N ARG A 744 9.20 -19.49 -20.78
CA ARG A 744 10.44 -19.85 -21.45
C ARG A 744 10.81 -18.79 -22.49
N ALA A 745 12.08 -18.39 -22.52
CA ALA A 745 12.55 -17.43 -23.52
C ALA A 745 12.61 -18.05 -24.93
N LYS A 746 12.25 -17.28 -25.97
CA LYS A 746 12.44 -17.67 -27.39
C LYS A 746 13.91 -18.02 -27.71
N GLN A 747 14.14 -18.97 -28.62
CA GLN A 747 15.49 -19.48 -28.96
C GLN A 747 16.46 -18.38 -29.47
N GLY A 748 15.95 -17.30 -30.07
CA GLY A 748 16.74 -16.12 -30.51
C GLY A 748 16.85 -14.96 -29.49
N SER A 749 16.34 -15.12 -28.27
CA SER A 749 16.42 -14.06 -27.24
C SER A 749 17.85 -13.84 -26.75
N SER A 750 18.15 -12.60 -26.32
CA SER A 750 19.44 -12.25 -25.72
C SER A 750 19.76 -13.14 -24.52
N VAL A 751 21.07 -13.34 -24.26
CA VAL A 751 21.54 -14.16 -23.12
C VAL A 751 20.98 -13.64 -21.79
N LEU A 752 20.91 -12.32 -21.62
CA LEU A 752 20.30 -11.68 -20.44
C LEU A 752 18.83 -12.08 -20.27
N LYS A 753 18.03 -12.04 -21.35
CA LYS A 753 16.60 -12.41 -21.30
C LYS A 753 16.42 -13.91 -21.01
N LYS A 754 17.30 -14.76 -21.55
CA LYS A 754 17.31 -16.20 -21.25
C LYS A 754 17.63 -16.46 -19.78
N LEU A 755 18.63 -15.78 -19.21
CA LEU A 755 19.01 -15.92 -17.81
C LEU A 755 17.88 -15.44 -16.88
N ALA A 756 17.34 -14.26 -17.17
CA ALA A 756 16.23 -13.65 -16.43
C ALA A 756 14.99 -14.56 -16.36
N LEU A 757 14.53 -15.06 -17.50
CA LEU A 757 13.28 -15.84 -17.57
C LEU A 757 13.47 -17.31 -17.21
N ASN A 758 14.45 -17.99 -17.81
CA ASN A 758 14.58 -19.43 -17.65
C ASN A 758 15.09 -19.82 -16.27
N TYR A 759 15.97 -19.01 -15.66
CA TYR A 759 16.55 -19.27 -14.36
C TYR A 759 15.94 -18.37 -13.28
N GLY A 760 16.03 -17.04 -13.43
CA GLY A 760 15.59 -16.09 -12.40
C GLY A 760 14.10 -16.22 -12.03
N TYR A 761 13.21 -15.98 -12.99
CA TYR A 761 11.77 -16.04 -12.78
C TYR A 761 11.29 -17.44 -12.36
N ASN A 762 11.77 -18.49 -13.05
CA ASN A 762 11.37 -19.86 -12.70
C ASN A 762 11.90 -20.29 -11.32
N PHE A 763 13.08 -19.84 -10.90
CA PHE A 763 13.59 -20.06 -9.55
C PHE A 763 12.71 -19.36 -8.51
N LEU A 764 12.43 -18.07 -8.69
CA LEU A 764 11.55 -17.32 -7.79
C LEU A 764 10.18 -17.97 -7.71
N ARG A 765 9.58 -18.31 -8.86
CA ARG A 765 8.27 -18.96 -8.93
C ARG A 765 8.23 -20.32 -8.24
N ARG A 766 9.30 -21.13 -8.33
CA ARG A 766 9.37 -22.46 -7.66
C ARG A 766 9.55 -22.35 -6.16
N ASN A 767 10.22 -21.31 -5.68
CA ASN A 767 10.48 -21.10 -4.25
C ASN A 767 9.41 -20.23 -3.57
N CYS A 768 8.58 -19.52 -4.33
CA CYS A 768 7.45 -18.73 -3.84
C CYS A 768 6.13 -19.53 -3.94
N ARG A 769 5.08 -19.07 -3.26
CA ARG A 769 3.79 -19.78 -3.24
C ARG A 769 3.07 -19.70 -4.59
N GLY A 770 2.39 -20.78 -4.93
CA GLY A 770 1.58 -20.89 -6.14
C GLY A 770 0.26 -20.11 -6.09
N PRO A 771 -0.44 -19.94 -7.23
CA PRO A 771 -1.75 -19.30 -7.33
C PRO A 771 -2.85 -19.98 -6.50
N ASP A 772 -2.80 -21.30 -6.47
CA ASP A 772 -3.65 -22.24 -5.74
C ASP A 772 -3.65 -21.96 -4.24
N VAL A 773 -2.46 -21.77 -3.65
CA VAL A 773 -2.29 -21.49 -2.22
C VAL A 773 -2.74 -20.07 -1.86
N ALA A 774 -2.60 -19.11 -2.78
CA ALA A 774 -3.02 -17.72 -2.57
C ALA A 774 -4.55 -17.56 -2.58
N LEU A 775 -5.24 -18.36 -3.40
CA LEU A 775 -6.69 -18.40 -3.49
C LEU A 775 -7.33 -19.37 -2.46
N LYS A 776 -6.54 -20.01 -1.59
CA LYS A 776 -6.98 -21.00 -0.57
C LYS A 776 -7.83 -22.16 -1.14
N VAL A 777 -7.65 -22.51 -2.41
CA VAL A 777 -8.50 -23.51 -3.10
C VAL A 777 -8.29 -24.91 -2.51
N PRO A 778 -9.37 -25.67 -2.21
CA PRO A 778 -9.24 -27.05 -1.76
C PRO A 778 -8.52 -27.92 -2.81
N PRO A 779 -7.52 -28.74 -2.42
CA PRO A 779 -6.75 -29.52 -3.38
C PRO A 779 -7.58 -30.61 -4.09
N VAL A 780 -8.73 -31.00 -3.52
CA VAL A 780 -9.59 -32.07 -4.05
C VAL A 780 -10.42 -31.59 -5.25
N SER A 781 -10.70 -30.28 -5.36
CA SER A 781 -11.49 -29.68 -6.44
C SER A 781 -10.64 -28.89 -7.45
N LEU A 782 -9.30 -28.99 -7.35
CA LEU A 782 -8.36 -28.24 -8.17
C LEU A 782 -7.91 -29.04 -9.41
N LEU A 783 -8.10 -28.45 -10.59
CA LEU A 783 -7.58 -28.91 -11.88
C LEU A 783 -6.51 -27.94 -12.39
N GLU A 784 -5.26 -28.38 -12.41
CA GLU A 784 -4.15 -27.60 -12.95
C GLU A 784 -3.88 -27.93 -14.42
N VAL A 785 -3.87 -26.89 -15.26
CA VAL A 785 -3.60 -27.01 -16.70
C VAL A 785 -2.21 -26.45 -16.99
N GLY A 786 -1.24 -27.33 -17.21
CA GLY A 786 0.12 -26.96 -17.57
C GLY A 786 0.22 -26.26 -18.92
N MET A 787 0.82 -25.07 -18.96
CA MET A 787 1.04 -24.34 -20.21
C MET A 787 2.44 -23.73 -20.28
N VAL A 788 3.12 -23.92 -21.41
CA VAL A 788 4.42 -23.29 -21.66
C VAL A 788 4.22 -22.02 -22.50
N TYR A 789 4.59 -20.90 -21.90
CA TYR A 789 4.58 -19.56 -22.47
C TYR A 789 5.95 -19.26 -23.10
N ILE A 790 5.99 -19.09 -24.42
CA ILE A 790 7.24 -18.80 -25.13
C ILE A 790 7.32 -17.30 -25.41
N VAL A 791 8.14 -16.59 -24.62
CA VAL A 791 8.24 -15.11 -24.58
C VAL A 791 9.53 -14.58 -25.21
#